data_AF-A0A924JSH4-F1
#
_entry.id   AF-A0A924JSH4-F1
#
_cell.length_a   1.000
_cell.length_b   1.000
_cell.length_c   1.000
_cell.angle_alpha   90.00
_cell.angle_beta   90.00
_cell.angle_gamma   90.00
#
_symmetry.space_group_name_H-M   'P 1'
#
loop_
_entity.id
_entity.type
_entity.pdbx_description
1 polymer ?
#
loop_
_entity_poly.entity_id
_entity_poly.type
_entity_poly.pdbx_seq_one_letter_code
_entity_poly.pdbx_strand_id
1 'polypeptide(L)'
;MRDLDEHGQRRSFRHRGAGVIVVLALTFCGAIPAAALDVVAPPTAAPTATTPPSPAPSENAVPTKPLAISSPASDTLFPTSMVTISGTKDSDGTVEVQSLTGGPSYCKVSEGTTWACSFSAPTGRNTLTVFQYFDTDSGAPEQARLAIRVLPAPTISGTSPIVTTGLITGTGYPGSGILLSGANVGTCPGIVQPSGYWSCPLTVSSSGDYGITAQQTWEDDDAQPGGSTAEVIVRVDRDPPAPPLFTQPAAGSQADSQPVGFAGSGESGGRVDVFVDGTLVCSGGVSSGRWSCTAPLAGGQHNVQGIQWDAAGNPSGASVGFPVTVTVASVPAPAPAPVAPPAANPAQTRSPEPAPVPVPAPSPSQDTAQPPALTPAFPFFPPPIGGISGLPPLDTWGTPTDYGAAIPTVASTNSAMPWLWGLVFGIGFILLVALPLRLVLTAMRGRFRRHYSARDHSRLTASEVPLLRPRLTLAGAIGAAAVLAALAGGIQGEVRYLRLAIAIAVALLVLNGVSVALTTRFASKALGGSSRLRLVPLFLGIAAVTALISRGGGIQPPVIVGVVIAASFMTDLGRRSRGMIAMIQLVVTMLLGVGAWIAHSVLGAAAGFIPLLLSEALAALCIAAIGSGVVLALPVSRMPGRHIFEWSPVAWVAVALVSATLAGVIIAGAAAFPVPLTAGLSLAFAATCLGLWAWIRLSEPSFAPTPAAARRN
;
A
#
# COMPACT_ATOMS: atom_id res chain seq x y z
N MET A 1 59.67 -5.47 -19.18
CA MET A 1 58.79 -4.57 -19.98
C MET A 1 57.36 -5.08 -20.16
N ARG A 2 56.95 -6.27 -19.68
CA ARG A 2 55.54 -6.73 -19.73
C ARG A 2 54.68 -6.40 -18.48
N ASP A 3 55.28 -5.93 -17.38
CA ASP A 3 54.55 -5.62 -16.14
C ASP A 3 54.03 -4.18 -16.00
N LEU A 4 54.41 -3.27 -16.91
CA LEU A 4 53.97 -1.87 -16.84
C LEU A 4 52.66 -1.61 -17.60
N ASP A 5 52.25 -2.49 -18.51
CA ASP A 5 51.00 -2.34 -19.27
C ASP A 5 49.75 -2.84 -18.52
N GLU A 6 49.85 -3.88 -17.69
CA GLU A 6 48.70 -4.37 -16.90
C GLU A 6 48.27 -3.38 -15.80
N HIS A 7 49.21 -2.61 -15.23
CA HIS A 7 48.89 -1.58 -14.24
C HIS A 7 48.27 -0.32 -14.86
N GLY A 8 48.61 0.01 -16.11
CA GLY A 8 47.97 1.08 -16.88
C GLY A 8 46.52 0.75 -17.27
N GLN A 9 46.27 -0.47 -17.76
CA GLN A 9 44.93 -0.92 -18.14
C GLN A 9 43.98 -1.08 -16.93
N ARG A 10 44.46 -1.60 -15.79
CA ARG A 10 43.63 -1.71 -14.56
C ARG A 10 43.31 -0.35 -13.92
N ARG A 11 44.17 0.67 -14.07
CA ARG A 11 43.86 2.05 -13.62
C ARG A 11 42.89 2.75 -14.57
N SER A 12 43.05 2.59 -15.89
CA SER A 12 42.16 3.16 -16.92
C SER A 12 40.70 2.65 -16.79
N PHE A 13 40.51 1.35 -16.54
CA PHE A 13 39.16 0.77 -16.35
C PHE A 13 38.50 1.21 -15.03
N ARG A 14 39.30 1.43 -13.96
CA ARG A 14 38.82 1.94 -12.66
C ARG A 14 38.40 3.41 -12.71
N HIS A 15 38.97 4.23 -13.58
CA HIS A 15 38.57 5.62 -13.77
C HIS A 15 37.34 5.76 -14.68
N ARG A 16 37.25 4.94 -15.74
CA ARG A 16 36.08 4.94 -16.64
C ARG A 16 34.81 4.38 -16.01
N GLY A 17 34.90 3.32 -15.20
CA GLY A 17 33.73 2.74 -14.50
C GLY A 17 33.16 3.66 -13.40
N ALA A 18 34.01 4.41 -12.68
CA ALA A 18 33.57 5.35 -11.65
C ALA A 18 32.95 6.63 -12.25
N GLY A 19 33.48 7.10 -13.38
CA GLY A 19 32.92 8.24 -14.12
C GLY A 19 31.54 7.92 -14.70
N VAL A 20 31.36 6.75 -15.31
CA VAL A 20 30.07 6.34 -15.92
C VAL A 20 28.98 6.16 -14.86
N ILE A 21 29.29 5.69 -13.65
CA ILE A 21 28.29 5.49 -12.57
C ILE A 21 27.90 6.82 -11.91
N VAL A 22 28.86 7.75 -11.73
CA VAL A 22 28.56 9.10 -11.25
C VAL A 22 27.78 9.90 -12.31
N VAL A 23 28.10 9.71 -13.59
CA VAL A 23 27.36 10.32 -14.70
C VAL A 23 25.98 9.69 -14.87
N LEU A 24 25.79 8.36 -14.75
CA LEU A 24 24.44 7.75 -14.75
C LEU A 24 23.61 8.19 -13.54
N ALA A 25 24.22 8.30 -12.36
CA ALA A 25 23.55 8.81 -11.17
C ALA A 25 23.19 10.31 -11.32
N LEU A 26 24.04 11.13 -11.92
CA LEU A 26 23.78 12.56 -12.16
C LEU A 26 22.85 12.83 -13.34
N THR A 27 22.91 12.03 -14.42
CA THR A 27 22.03 12.17 -15.59
C THR A 27 20.62 11.65 -15.31
N PHE A 28 20.47 10.63 -14.46
CA PHE A 28 19.16 10.22 -13.97
C PHE A 28 18.60 11.14 -12.85
N CYS A 29 19.48 11.86 -12.13
CA CYS A 29 19.09 12.93 -11.18
C CYS A 29 18.82 14.28 -11.86
N GLY A 30 19.13 14.44 -13.15
CA GLY A 30 19.01 15.69 -13.90
C GLY A 30 17.68 15.89 -14.62
N ALA A 31 16.75 14.94 -14.55
CA ALA A 31 15.41 15.10 -15.14
C ALA A 31 14.49 15.93 -14.21
N ILE A 32 14.94 17.15 -13.89
CA ILE A 32 14.04 18.24 -13.55
C ILE A 32 13.62 18.83 -14.90
N PRO A 33 12.33 18.94 -15.25
CA PRO A 33 11.96 19.67 -16.46
C PRO A 33 12.48 21.12 -16.31
N ALA A 34 13.36 21.52 -17.22
CA ALA A 34 14.07 22.81 -17.20
C ALA A 34 13.16 24.03 -17.49
N ALA A 35 11.87 23.96 -17.17
CA ALA A 35 10.87 25.00 -17.46
C ALA A 35 10.55 25.90 -16.25
N ALA A 36 11.33 25.85 -15.15
CA ALA A 36 10.98 26.50 -13.88
C ALA A 36 11.91 27.63 -13.44
N LEU A 37 12.70 28.23 -14.34
CA LEU A 37 13.60 29.34 -14.00
C LEU A 37 13.41 30.55 -14.92
N ASP A 38 12.17 31.03 -15.05
CA ASP A 38 11.94 32.42 -15.44
C ASP A 38 11.50 33.21 -14.20
N VAL A 39 12.48 33.85 -13.58
CA VAL A 39 12.27 34.83 -12.51
C VAL A 39 11.74 36.10 -13.17
N VAL A 40 10.43 36.33 -13.05
CA VAL A 40 9.80 37.61 -13.41
C VAL A 40 10.32 38.68 -12.45
N ALA A 41 11.10 39.62 -12.99
CA ALA A 41 11.52 40.82 -12.29
C ALA A 41 10.30 41.71 -11.95
N PRO A 42 10.29 42.40 -10.79
CA PRO A 42 9.20 43.29 -10.42
C PRO A 42 9.17 44.53 -11.35
N PRO A 43 7.99 45.08 -11.69
CA PRO A 43 7.91 46.20 -12.62
C PRO A 43 8.43 47.49 -11.98
N THR A 44 9.48 48.03 -12.57
CA THR A 44 9.96 49.39 -12.31
C THR A 44 8.95 50.40 -12.84
N ALA A 45 8.55 51.35 -11.99
CA ALA A 45 7.68 52.46 -12.37
C ALA A 45 8.32 53.30 -13.50
N ALA A 46 7.59 53.48 -14.60
CA ALA A 46 7.97 54.37 -15.70
C ALA A 46 7.19 55.70 -15.61
N PRO A 47 7.78 56.82 -16.06
CA PRO A 47 7.33 58.16 -15.73
C PRO A 47 6.19 58.65 -16.64
N THR A 48 5.44 59.61 -16.12
CA THR A 48 4.44 60.41 -16.80
C THR A 48 5.05 61.06 -18.06
N ALA A 49 4.48 60.77 -19.23
CA ALA A 49 4.83 61.46 -20.47
C ALA A 49 3.57 61.85 -21.25
N THR A 50 3.65 63.08 -21.73
CA THR A 50 2.66 63.96 -22.31
C THR A 50 2.09 63.47 -23.64
N THR A 51 0.82 63.75 -23.87
CA THR A 51 0.05 63.50 -25.10
C THR A 51 0.66 64.17 -26.34
N PRO A 52 0.83 63.45 -27.47
CA PRO A 52 0.85 64.04 -28.80
C PRO A 52 -0.54 63.94 -29.48
N PRO A 53 -0.87 64.83 -30.43
CA PRO A 53 -2.21 64.92 -30.99
C PRO A 53 -2.50 63.82 -32.02
N SER A 54 -3.77 63.44 -32.02
CA SER A 54 -4.48 62.50 -32.89
C SER A 54 -4.20 62.69 -34.40
N PRO A 55 -3.94 61.61 -35.16
CA PRO A 55 -4.26 61.55 -36.58
C PRO A 55 -5.72 61.08 -36.78
N ALA A 56 -6.38 61.71 -37.75
CA ALA A 56 -7.74 61.47 -38.22
C ALA A 56 -7.98 60.02 -38.69
N PRO A 57 -9.25 59.58 -38.81
CA PRO A 57 -9.63 58.17 -38.76
C PRO A 57 -9.30 57.45 -40.06
N SER A 58 -8.62 56.31 -39.96
CA SER A 58 -8.62 55.32 -41.03
C SER A 58 -9.96 54.59 -41.02
N GLU A 59 -10.74 54.83 -42.07
CA GLU A 59 -11.84 53.98 -42.52
C GLU A 59 -11.37 52.52 -42.61
N ASN A 60 -12.24 51.61 -42.17
CA ASN A 60 -12.09 50.15 -42.09
C ASN A 60 -11.38 49.59 -40.84
N ALA A 61 -11.84 49.98 -39.65
CA ALA A 61 -11.81 49.05 -38.52
C ALA A 61 -12.97 48.05 -38.70
N VAL A 62 -12.66 46.87 -39.26
CA VAL A 62 -13.49 45.68 -39.05
C VAL A 62 -13.67 45.54 -37.53
N PRO A 63 -14.88 45.28 -37.00
CA PRO A 63 -15.03 45.01 -35.58
C PRO A 63 -14.21 43.76 -35.23
N THR A 64 -12.98 43.97 -34.74
CA THR A 64 -12.16 42.95 -34.11
C THR A 64 -12.88 42.57 -32.83
N LYS A 65 -13.42 41.35 -32.79
CA LYS A 65 -14.04 40.83 -31.58
C LYS A 65 -12.92 40.13 -30.81
N PRO A 66 -12.38 40.73 -29.74
CA PRO A 66 -11.22 40.20 -29.03
C PRO A 66 -11.52 38.81 -28.46
N LEU A 67 -10.46 38.06 -28.16
CA LEU A 67 -10.59 36.72 -27.59
C LEU A 67 -11.41 36.78 -26.30
N ALA A 68 -12.58 36.15 -26.31
CA ALA A 68 -13.43 36.10 -25.14
C ALA A 68 -14.10 34.74 -25.03
N ILE A 69 -14.16 34.20 -23.81
CA ILE A 69 -14.92 33.00 -23.49
C ILE A 69 -16.33 33.45 -23.14
N SER A 70 -17.31 33.03 -23.94
CA SER A 70 -18.71 33.42 -23.78
C SER A 70 -19.52 32.39 -22.98
N SER A 71 -19.14 31.11 -23.05
CA SER A 71 -19.77 30.04 -22.29
C SER A 71 -18.77 28.90 -22.06
N PRO A 72 -18.78 28.24 -20.89
CA PRO A 72 -19.57 28.53 -19.70
C PRO A 72 -18.99 29.69 -18.89
N ALA A 73 -19.67 30.07 -17.80
CA ALA A 73 -19.08 30.94 -16.78
C ALA A 73 -17.93 30.23 -16.05
N SER A 74 -17.02 31.00 -15.45
CA SER A 74 -15.94 30.44 -14.63
C SER A 74 -16.50 29.64 -13.45
N ASP A 75 -15.84 28.52 -13.14
CA ASP A 75 -16.16 27.56 -12.09
C ASP A 75 -17.47 26.78 -12.28
N THR A 76 -18.00 26.75 -13.51
CA THR A 76 -19.18 25.94 -13.86
C THR A 76 -18.89 24.44 -13.68
N LEU A 77 -19.84 23.72 -13.08
CA LEU A 77 -19.81 22.27 -12.90
C LEU A 77 -20.43 21.54 -14.11
N PHE A 78 -19.67 20.65 -14.73
CA PHE A 78 -20.11 19.76 -15.78
C PHE A 78 -20.44 18.36 -15.21
N PRO A 79 -21.66 17.84 -15.42
CA PRO A 79 -22.09 16.53 -14.92
C PRO A 79 -21.60 15.36 -15.80
N THR A 80 -20.81 15.64 -16.84
CA THR A 80 -20.23 14.62 -17.72
C THR A 80 -18.78 14.98 -18.03
N SER A 81 -17.97 14.00 -18.44
CA SER A 81 -16.60 14.24 -18.87
C SER A 81 -16.49 14.99 -20.18
N MET A 82 -17.59 15.12 -20.94
CA MET A 82 -17.62 15.92 -22.16
C MET A 82 -17.96 17.37 -21.81
N VAL A 83 -17.00 18.25 -22.12
CA VAL A 83 -17.09 19.68 -21.85
C VAL A 83 -17.15 20.40 -23.19
N THR A 84 -18.09 21.34 -23.30
CA THR A 84 -18.15 22.26 -24.42
C THR A 84 -17.92 23.67 -23.91
N ILE A 85 -16.94 24.35 -24.50
CA ILE A 85 -16.68 25.77 -24.27
C ILE A 85 -16.80 26.51 -25.60
N SER A 86 -17.24 27.75 -25.54
CA SER A 86 -17.39 28.59 -26.72
C SER A 86 -17.10 30.05 -26.41
N GLY A 87 -16.80 30.78 -27.46
CA GLY A 87 -16.41 32.17 -27.34
C GLY A 87 -16.29 32.85 -28.68
N THR A 88 -15.65 34.00 -28.64
CA THR A 88 -15.38 34.82 -29.82
C THR A 88 -13.89 34.99 -30.02
N LYS A 89 -13.53 35.16 -31.29
CA LYS A 89 -12.17 35.34 -31.77
C LYS A 89 -12.18 36.31 -32.95
N ASP A 90 -11.02 36.82 -33.31
CA ASP A 90 -10.88 37.56 -34.57
C ASP A 90 -11.02 36.61 -35.77
N SER A 91 -11.45 37.16 -36.91
CA SER A 91 -11.66 36.40 -38.15
C SER A 91 -10.40 35.66 -38.60
N ASP A 92 -9.24 36.29 -38.38
CA ASP A 92 -7.94 35.83 -38.87
C ASP A 92 -7.13 35.10 -37.78
N GLY A 93 -7.65 35.07 -36.55
CA GLY A 93 -7.01 34.40 -35.42
C GLY A 93 -7.36 32.91 -35.36
N THR A 94 -6.39 32.06 -35.05
CA THR A 94 -6.61 30.64 -34.76
C THR A 94 -6.64 30.39 -33.25
N VAL A 95 -7.75 29.83 -32.75
CA VAL A 95 -7.92 29.51 -31.33
C VAL A 95 -7.44 28.10 -31.04
N GLU A 96 -6.63 27.94 -30.00
CA GLU A 96 -6.24 26.66 -29.43
C GLU A 96 -6.59 26.59 -27.94
N VAL A 97 -7.27 25.53 -27.53
CA VAL A 97 -7.63 25.31 -26.13
C VAL A 97 -6.66 24.30 -25.52
N GLN A 98 -6.02 24.67 -24.42
CA GLN A 98 -5.01 23.84 -23.76
C GLN A 98 -5.26 23.77 -22.24
N SER A 99 -4.77 22.72 -21.59
CA SER A 99 -4.70 22.67 -20.13
C SER A 99 -3.66 23.66 -19.60
N LEU A 100 -3.89 24.25 -18.42
CA LEU A 100 -2.91 25.11 -17.74
C LEU A 100 -1.58 24.39 -17.47
N THR A 101 -1.61 23.06 -17.34
CA THR A 101 -0.43 22.22 -17.13
C THR A 101 0.39 21.97 -18.40
N GLY A 102 -0.01 22.54 -19.54
CA GLY A 102 0.54 22.21 -20.86
C GLY A 102 0.03 20.87 -21.39
N GLY A 103 0.28 20.61 -22.68
CA GLY A 103 -0.17 19.40 -23.37
C GLY A 103 -0.57 19.68 -24.83
N PRO A 104 -0.98 18.65 -25.59
CA PRO A 104 -1.59 18.86 -26.89
C PRO A 104 -2.85 19.71 -26.74
N SER A 105 -3.15 20.54 -27.74
CA SER A 105 -4.41 21.28 -27.76
C SER A 105 -5.59 20.31 -27.83
N TYR A 106 -6.60 20.57 -27.01
CA TYR A 106 -7.85 19.81 -27.02
C TYR A 106 -8.59 20.00 -28.34
N CYS A 107 -8.48 21.20 -28.91
CA CYS A 107 -9.04 21.55 -30.21
C CYS A 107 -8.30 22.75 -30.79
N LYS A 108 -8.42 22.90 -32.11
CA LYS A 108 -7.93 24.02 -32.89
C LYS A 108 -9.05 24.51 -33.81
N VAL A 109 -9.35 25.80 -33.76
CA VAL A 109 -10.43 26.42 -34.56
C VAL A 109 -9.89 27.65 -35.29
N SER A 110 -9.76 27.55 -36.61
CA SER A 110 -9.20 28.61 -37.45
C SER A 110 -10.26 29.47 -38.16
N GLU A 111 -11.42 28.91 -38.48
CA GLU A 111 -12.44 29.60 -39.28
C GLU A 111 -13.47 30.38 -38.41
N GLY A 112 -14.01 31.46 -38.96
CA GLY A 112 -15.11 32.25 -38.36
C GLY A 112 -14.69 33.26 -37.28
N THR A 113 -15.67 33.98 -36.72
CA THR A 113 -15.49 34.97 -35.61
C THR A 113 -15.99 34.44 -34.26
N THR A 114 -16.48 33.20 -34.26
CA THR A 114 -16.88 32.46 -33.06
C THR A 114 -16.18 31.13 -33.08
N TRP A 115 -15.91 30.58 -31.90
CA TRP A 115 -15.28 29.29 -31.76
C TRP A 115 -16.04 28.46 -30.73
N ALA A 116 -16.07 27.16 -30.96
CA ALA A 116 -16.63 26.18 -30.04
C ALA A 116 -15.70 24.97 -30.01
N CYS A 117 -15.49 24.44 -28.82
CA CYS A 117 -14.56 23.35 -28.56
C CYS A 117 -15.24 22.35 -27.64
N SER A 118 -15.43 21.13 -28.13
CA SER A 118 -15.92 20.01 -27.33
C SER A 118 -14.80 19.01 -27.13
N PHE A 119 -14.50 18.67 -25.89
CA PHE A 119 -13.40 17.77 -25.54
C PHE A 119 -13.72 17.00 -24.25
N SER A 120 -12.97 15.92 -24.03
CA SER A 120 -13.04 15.16 -22.79
C SER A 120 -12.08 15.74 -21.76
N ALA A 121 -12.62 16.24 -20.65
CA ALA A 121 -11.85 16.79 -19.55
C ALA A 121 -11.68 15.76 -18.43
N PRO A 122 -10.53 15.73 -17.73
CA PRO A 122 -10.35 14.93 -16.52
C PRO A 122 -11.41 15.26 -15.47
N THR A 123 -11.82 14.27 -14.68
CA THR A 123 -12.69 14.50 -13.52
C THR A 123 -11.93 15.31 -12.46
N GLY A 124 -12.57 16.33 -11.89
CA GLY A 124 -11.97 17.22 -10.91
C GLY A 124 -12.09 18.70 -11.27
N ARG A 125 -11.32 19.54 -10.58
CA ARG A 125 -11.15 20.97 -10.94
C ARG A 125 -10.12 21.07 -12.05
N ASN A 126 -10.48 21.73 -13.14
CA ASN A 126 -9.61 21.93 -14.30
C ASN A 126 -9.46 23.42 -14.58
N THR A 127 -8.26 23.84 -14.97
CA THR A 127 -8.01 25.19 -15.46
C THR A 127 -7.52 25.11 -16.89
N LEU A 128 -8.22 25.78 -17.78
CA LEU A 128 -7.95 25.83 -19.21
C LEU A 128 -7.36 27.19 -19.57
N THR A 129 -6.45 27.18 -20.52
CA THR A 129 -5.95 28.39 -21.18
C THR A 129 -6.32 28.32 -22.65
N VAL A 130 -7.02 29.34 -23.12
CA VAL A 130 -7.40 29.52 -24.51
C VAL A 130 -6.41 30.50 -25.11
N PHE A 131 -5.69 30.07 -26.15
CA PHE A 131 -4.73 30.90 -26.89
C PHE A 131 -5.34 31.29 -28.23
N GLN A 132 -5.11 32.52 -28.67
CA GLN A 132 -5.36 32.93 -30.04
C GLN A 132 -4.04 33.35 -30.70
N TYR A 133 -3.73 32.72 -31.83
CA TYR A 133 -2.54 32.97 -32.65
C TYR A 133 -2.92 33.65 -33.95
N PHE A 134 -2.03 34.49 -34.49
CA PHE A 134 -2.18 35.12 -35.80
C PHE A 134 -0.99 34.73 -36.67
N ASP A 135 -1.24 34.32 -37.92
CA ASP A 135 -0.19 33.82 -38.82
C ASP A 135 0.88 34.87 -39.17
N THR A 136 0.55 36.16 -39.00
CA THR A 136 1.39 37.30 -39.38
C THR A 136 2.10 38.00 -38.22
N ASP A 137 1.79 37.66 -36.96
CA ASP A 137 2.36 38.33 -35.78
C ASP A 137 3.33 37.42 -35.02
N SER A 138 4.57 37.88 -34.85
CA SER A 138 5.57 37.29 -33.95
C SER A 138 5.35 37.68 -32.47
N GLY A 139 4.18 38.25 -32.15
CA GLY A 139 3.79 38.67 -30.80
C GLY A 139 3.38 37.51 -29.91
N ALA A 140 3.29 37.75 -28.61
CA ALA A 140 2.72 36.77 -27.68
C ALA A 140 1.23 36.56 -28.00
N PRO A 141 0.73 35.31 -28.04
CA PRO A 141 -0.68 35.03 -28.33
C PRO A 141 -1.60 35.66 -27.27
N GLU A 142 -2.78 36.13 -27.69
CA GLU A 142 -3.83 36.57 -26.76
C GLU A 142 -4.32 35.36 -25.96
N GLN A 143 -4.59 35.55 -24.67
CA GLN A 143 -4.91 34.46 -23.75
C GLN A 143 -6.11 34.77 -22.85
N ALA A 144 -6.99 33.79 -22.71
CA ALA A 144 -8.06 33.78 -21.73
C ALA A 144 -7.99 32.51 -20.88
N ARG A 145 -8.33 32.62 -19.58
CA ARG A 145 -8.35 31.48 -18.66
C ARG A 145 -9.78 31.16 -18.23
N LEU A 146 -10.07 29.88 -18.10
CA LEU A 146 -11.34 29.39 -17.60
C LEU A 146 -11.11 28.27 -16.59
N ALA A 147 -11.63 28.45 -15.37
CA ALA A 147 -11.76 27.35 -14.42
C ALA A 147 -13.09 26.63 -14.68
N ILE A 148 -13.08 25.29 -14.65
CA ILE A 148 -14.28 24.45 -14.71
C ILE A 148 -14.15 23.31 -13.71
N ARG A 149 -15.28 22.74 -13.33
CA ARG A 149 -15.34 21.50 -12.54
C ARG A 149 -16.02 20.42 -13.37
N VAL A 150 -15.52 19.20 -13.28
CA VAL A 150 -16.08 18.06 -14.02
C VAL A 150 -16.31 16.93 -13.02
N LEU A 151 -17.57 16.53 -12.88
CA LEU A 151 -17.97 15.46 -11.96
C LEU A 151 -19.00 14.56 -12.68
N PRO A 152 -18.55 13.53 -13.42
CA PRO A 152 -19.42 12.60 -14.11
C PRO A 152 -20.22 11.74 -13.11
N ALA A 153 -21.12 10.90 -13.62
CA ALA A 153 -21.88 9.98 -12.79
C ALA A 153 -20.97 8.96 -12.08
N PRO A 154 -21.32 8.54 -10.86
CA PRO A 154 -20.62 7.45 -10.20
C PRO A 154 -20.93 6.13 -10.91
N THR A 155 -20.21 5.06 -10.57
CA THR A 155 -20.57 3.71 -11.00
C THR A 155 -21.25 2.95 -9.87
N ILE A 156 -22.19 2.07 -10.21
CA ILE A 156 -22.76 1.09 -9.29
C ILE A 156 -22.18 -0.28 -9.66
N SER A 157 -21.64 -1.00 -8.68
CA SER A 157 -21.05 -2.32 -8.89
C SER A 157 -22.13 -3.39 -9.02
N GLY A 158 -21.97 -4.26 -10.01
CA GLY A 158 -22.89 -5.36 -10.28
C GLY A 158 -23.61 -5.21 -11.63
N THR A 159 -24.33 -6.26 -12.02
CA THR A 159 -25.15 -6.27 -13.23
C THR A 159 -26.60 -6.18 -12.83
N SER A 160 -27.36 -5.29 -13.46
CA SER A 160 -28.81 -5.17 -13.22
C SER A 160 -29.55 -6.43 -13.71
N PRO A 161 -30.41 -7.08 -12.91
CA PRO A 161 -30.73 -6.74 -11.52
C PRO A 161 -29.65 -7.20 -10.53
N ILE A 162 -29.24 -6.30 -9.63
CA ILE A 162 -28.26 -6.59 -8.57
C ILE A 162 -28.97 -7.29 -7.42
N VAL A 163 -28.52 -8.49 -7.04
CA VAL A 163 -29.07 -9.22 -5.88
C VAL A 163 -28.23 -8.91 -4.64
N THR A 164 -28.86 -8.50 -3.55
CA THR A 164 -28.17 -8.10 -2.30
C THR A 164 -29.11 -8.18 -1.09
N THR A 165 -28.57 -8.29 0.13
CA THR A 165 -29.35 -8.12 1.37
C THR A 165 -29.71 -6.65 1.69
N GLY A 166 -29.19 -5.73 0.89
CA GLY A 166 -29.47 -4.29 0.99
C GLY A 166 -28.21 -3.42 1.05
N LEU A 167 -27.03 -3.94 0.72
CA LEU A 167 -25.82 -3.11 0.57
C LEU A 167 -25.53 -2.87 -0.91
N ILE A 168 -25.37 -1.60 -1.28
CA ILE A 168 -24.94 -1.17 -2.62
C ILE A 168 -23.52 -0.63 -2.54
N THR A 169 -22.73 -0.92 -3.57
CA THR A 169 -21.33 -0.49 -3.65
C THR A 169 -21.03 0.06 -5.03
N GLY A 170 -19.98 0.86 -5.15
CA GLY A 170 -19.65 1.51 -6.40
C GLY A 170 -18.32 2.25 -6.35
N THR A 171 -18.01 2.93 -7.47
CA THR A 171 -16.89 3.87 -7.53
C THR A 171 -17.35 5.29 -7.83
N GLY A 172 -16.59 6.27 -7.37
CA GLY A 172 -16.84 7.69 -7.60
C GLY A 172 -15.56 8.52 -7.44
N TYR A 173 -15.71 9.83 -7.53
CA TYR A 173 -14.62 10.78 -7.31
C TYR A 173 -14.29 10.88 -5.82
N PRO A 174 -13.03 10.67 -5.39
CA PRO A 174 -12.64 10.78 -3.99
C PRO A 174 -13.03 12.12 -3.37
N GLY A 175 -13.60 12.09 -2.16
CA GLY A 175 -14.08 13.30 -1.49
C GLY A 175 -15.50 13.73 -1.89
N SER A 176 -16.07 13.22 -2.99
CA SER A 176 -17.46 13.54 -3.34
C SER A 176 -18.48 12.83 -2.44
N GLY A 177 -19.66 13.42 -2.27
CA GLY A 177 -20.80 12.73 -1.67
C GLY A 177 -21.53 11.85 -2.70
N ILE A 178 -22.22 10.81 -2.23
CA ILE A 178 -23.12 9.99 -3.06
C ILE A 178 -24.54 10.13 -2.56
N LEU A 179 -25.41 10.63 -3.44
CA LEU A 179 -26.86 10.66 -3.24
C LEU A 179 -27.48 9.51 -4.02
N LEU A 180 -28.01 8.50 -3.32
CA LEU A 180 -28.89 7.51 -3.94
C LEU A 180 -30.33 8.02 -3.92
N SER A 181 -31.00 7.94 -5.06
CA SER A 181 -32.41 8.32 -5.22
C SER A 181 -33.21 7.14 -5.77
N GLY A 182 -34.40 6.90 -5.20
CA GLY A 182 -35.32 5.81 -5.55
C GLY A 182 -36.46 5.69 -4.53
N ALA A 183 -37.47 4.86 -4.80
CA ALA A 183 -38.54 4.61 -3.83
C ALA A 183 -37.98 3.91 -2.57
N ASN A 184 -38.22 4.48 -1.39
CA ASN A 184 -37.80 3.92 -0.08
C ASN A 184 -36.28 3.79 0.15
N VAL A 185 -35.47 4.62 -0.52
CA VAL A 185 -34.01 4.69 -0.29
C VAL A 185 -33.72 5.74 0.78
N GLY A 186 -33.13 5.33 1.91
CA GLY A 186 -32.71 6.23 2.99
C GLY A 186 -31.49 7.08 2.63
N THR A 187 -30.95 7.80 3.62
CA THR A 187 -29.73 8.61 3.42
C THR A 187 -28.49 7.73 3.42
N CYS A 188 -27.71 7.77 2.34
CA CYS A 188 -26.39 7.13 2.27
C CYS A 188 -25.40 7.85 3.19
N PRO A 189 -24.88 7.19 4.23
CA PRO A 189 -23.84 7.78 5.04
C PRO A 189 -22.50 7.57 4.32
N GLY A 190 -21.89 8.65 3.83
CA GLY A 190 -20.47 8.60 3.48
C GLY A 190 -20.06 9.52 2.34
N ILE A 191 -18.80 9.93 2.44
CA ILE A 191 -18.01 10.52 1.36
C ILE A 191 -17.30 9.37 0.64
N VAL A 192 -17.14 9.46 -0.67
CA VAL A 192 -16.34 8.51 -1.46
C VAL A 192 -14.92 8.48 -0.91
N GLN A 193 -14.44 7.29 -0.59
CA GLN A 193 -13.12 7.09 0.02
C GLN A 193 -11.99 7.51 -0.94
N PRO A 194 -10.74 7.73 -0.45
CA PRO A 194 -9.59 8.02 -1.30
C PRO A 194 -9.38 7.00 -2.44
N SER A 195 -9.74 5.73 -2.20
CA SER A 195 -9.74 4.66 -3.23
C SER A 195 -10.75 4.85 -4.36
N GLY A 196 -11.66 5.82 -4.24
CA GLY A 196 -12.82 5.97 -5.10
C GLY A 196 -13.96 5.04 -4.73
N TYR A 197 -13.82 4.15 -3.73
CA TYR A 197 -14.88 3.25 -3.29
C TYR A 197 -15.93 3.99 -2.47
N TRP A 198 -17.19 3.59 -2.66
CA TRP A 198 -18.28 3.97 -1.78
C TRP A 198 -19.21 2.78 -1.55
N SER A 199 -19.92 2.81 -0.42
CA SER A 199 -20.96 1.86 -0.09
C SER A 199 -22.12 2.55 0.58
N CYS A 200 -23.34 2.15 0.22
CA CYS A 200 -24.55 2.67 0.82
C CYS A 200 -25.52 1.54 1.21
N PRO A 201 -25.92 1.45 2.49
CA PRO A 201 -26.99 0.56 2.90
C PRO A 201 -28.35 1.12 2.46
N LEU A 202 -29.17 0.29 1.83
CA LEU A 202 -30.56 0.55 1.51
C LEU A 202 -31.44 0.32 2.74
N THR A 203 -32.21 1.32 3.12
CA THR A 203 -33.19 1.23 4.21
C THR A 203 -34.56 0.78 3.69
N VAL A 204 -34.62 -0.41 3.08
CA VAL A 204 -35.90 -1.02 2.66
C VAL A 204 -36.51 -1.86 3.78
N SER A 205 -37.84 -2.00 3.81
CA SER A 205 -38.57 -2.72 4.87
C SER A 205 -38.90 -4.18 4.54
N SER A 206 -38.79 -4.61 3.28
CA SER A 206 -39.08 -5.97 2.82
C SER A 206 -38.16 -6.38 1.67
N SER A 207 -38.11 -7.67 1.35
CA SER A 207 -37.54 -8.16 0.09
C SER A 207 -38.37 -7.63 -1.10
N GLY A 208 -37.73 -7.38 -2.24
CA GLY A 208 -38.36 -6.84 -3.44
C GLY A 208 -37.38 -6.25 -4.46
N ASP A 209 -37.91 -5.81 -5.60
CA ASP A 209 -37.15 -5.03 -6.59
C ASP A 209 -37.28 -3.54 -6.31
N TYR A 210 -36.13 -2.84 -6.37
CA TYR A 210 -36.02 -1.42 -6.14
C TYR A 210 -35.22 -0.78 -7.28
N GLY A 211 -35.83 0.21 -7.95
CA GLY A 211 -35.12 1.07 -8.89
C GLY A 211 -34.35 2.15 -8.16
N ILE A 212 -33.04 2.21 -8.37
CA ILE A 212 -32.16 3.22 -7.78
C ILE A 212 -31.35 3.97 -8.83
N THR A 213 -31.03 5.22 -8.54
CA THR A 213 -30.09 6.06 -9.28
C THR A 213 -29.04 6.59 -8.30
N ALA A 214 -27.81 6.77 -8.76
CA ALA A 214 -26.72 7.31 -7.95
C ALA A 214 -26.21 8.62 -8.56
N GLN A 215 -26.13 9.67 -7.75
CA GLN A 215 -25.60 10.97 -8.14
C GLN A 215 -24.43 11.38 -7.25
N GLN A 216 -23.37 11.91 -7.84
CA GLN A 216 -22.27 12.50 -7.08
C GLN A 216 -22.57 13.95 -6.70
N THR A 217 -22.12 14.38 -5.53
CA THR A 217 -22.19 15.78 -5.08
C THR A 217 -20.80 16.31 -4.74
N TRP A 218 -20.57 17.59 -5.03
CA TRP A 218 -19.29 18.25 -4.72
C TRP A 218 -19.26 18.69 -3.24
N GLU A 219 -18.20 18.37 -2.50
CA GLU A 219 -18.10 18.59 -1.04
C GLU A 219 -18.04 20.07 -0.64
N ASP A 220 -17.29 20.88 -1.40
CA ASP A 220 -16.93 22.25 -0.99
C ASP A 220 -17.99 23.33 -1.28
N ASP A 221 -19.03 23.04 -2.07
CA ASP A 221 -19.83 24.08 -2.74
C ASP A 221 -21.32 23.68 -2.75
N ASP A 222 -21.99 23.84 -1.59
CA ASP A 222 -23.43 23.64 -1.40
C ASP A 222 -24.01 22.30 -1.91
N ALA A 223 -23.19 21.23 -1.92
CA ALA A 223 -23.56 19.92 -2.45
C ALA A 223 -24.11 19.97 -3.89
N GLN A 224 -23.52 20.81 -4.76
CA GLN A 224 -23.97 20.90 -6.15
C GLN A 224 -23.99 19.51 -6.83
N PRO A 225 -25.10 19.16 -7.52
CA PRO A 225 -25.28 17.85 -8.13
C PRO A 225 -24.41 17.71 -9.38
N GLY A 226 -23.56 16.68 -9.40
CA GLY A 226 -22.85 16.22 -10.58
C GLY A 226 -23.69 15.25 -11.43
N GLY A 227 -22.99 14.40 -12.19
CA GLY A 227 -23.63 13.36 -13.00
C GLY A 227 -24.40 12.35 -12.17
N SER A 228 -25.45 11.80 -12.79
CA SER A 228 -26.30 10.76 -12.23
C SER A 228 -26.30 9.52 -13.14
N THR A 229 -26.37 8.33 -12.56
CA THR A 229 -26.48 7.08 -13.32
C THR A 229 -27.86 6.96 -13.98
N ALA A 230 -27.95 6.07 -14.97
CA ALA A 230 -29.24 5.49 -15.32
C ALA A 230 -29.82 4.70 -14.13
N GLU A 231 -31.12 4.43 -14.17
CA GLU A 231 -31.78 3.60 -13.18
C GLU A 231 -31.22 2.17 -13.22
N VAL A 232 -30.88 1.64 -12.05
CA VAL A 232 -30.40 0.27 -11.84
C VAL A 232 -31.41 -0.45 -10.96
N ILE A 233 -31.76 -1.67 -11.35
CA ILE A 233 -32.68 -2.51 -10.56
C ILE A 233 -31.87 -3.27 -9.53
N VAL A 234 -32.32 -3.21 -8.28
CA VAL A 234 -31.76 -3.95 -7.14
C VAL A 234 -32.83 -4.86 -6.58
N ARG A 235 -32.60 -6.17 -6.67
CA ARG A 235 -33.37 -7.19 -5.96
C ARG A 235 -32.83 -7.29 -4.54
N VAL A 236 -33.49 -6.62 -3.60
CA VAL A 236 -33.21 -6.84 -2.18
C VAL A 236 -33.89 -8.11 -1.74
N ASP A 237 -33.12 -9.04 -1.20
CA ASP A 237 -33.62 -10.29 -0.65
C ASP A 237 -33.05 -10.46 0.75
N ARG A 238 -33.95 -10.52 1.74
CA ARG A 238 -33.63 -10.68 3.17
C ARG A 238 -34.22 -11.96 3.74
N ASP A 239 -34.79 -12.82 2.89
CA ASP A 239 -35.48 -14.02 3.31
C ASP A 239 -34.45 -15.16 3.37
N PRO A 240 -34.15 -15.72 4.56
CA PRO A 240 -33.20 -16.81 4.65
C PRO A 240 -33.68 -18.05 3.86
N PRO A 241 -32.78 -18.75 3.18
CA PRO A 241 -33.11 -20.05 2.61
C PRO A 241 -33.48 -21.06 3.70
N ALA A 242 -34.14 -22.14 3.29
CA ALA A 242 -34.29 -23.32 4.15
C ALA A 242 -32.92 -23.97 4.44
N PRO A 243 -32.75 -24.65 5.60
CA PRO A 243 -31.56 -25.45 5.87
C PRO A 243 -31.31 -26.48 4.75
N PRO A 244 -30.05 -26.76 4.39
CA PRO A 244 -29.74 -27.70 3.33
C PRO A 244 -30.12 -29.13 3.74
N LEU A 245 -30.57 -29.92 2.77
CA LEU A 245 -30.86 -31.34 2.99
C LEU A 245 -29.72 -32.19 2.46
N PHE A 246 -29.15 -33.06 3.29
CA PHE A 246 -28.12 -34.01 2.87
C PHE A 246 -28.76 -35.27 2.28
N THR A 247 -28.31 -35.66 1.09
CA THR A 247 -28.62 -36.96 0.47
C THR A 247 -27.45 -37.92 0.57
N GLN A 248 -26.22 -37.40 0.72
CA GLN A 248 -25.01 -38.17 1.00
C GLN A 248 -24.07 -37.41 1.94
N PRO A 249 -23.37 -38.11 2.84
CA PRO A 249 -23.61 -39.50 3.24
C PRO A 249 -24.95 -39.65 3.98
N ALA A 250 -25.49 -40.87 4.03
CA ALA A 250 -26.71 -41.14 4.79
C ALA A 250 -26.42 -41.07 6.30
N ALA A 251 -27.41 -40.64 7.09
CA ALA A 251 -27.27 -40.57 8.54
C ALA A 251 -26.88 -41.94 9.14
N GLY A 252 -25.79 -41.98 9.89
CA GLY A 252 -25.23 -43.18 10.51
C GLY A 252 -24.39 -44.07 9.60
N SER A 253 -24.08 -43.65 8.36
CA SER A 253 -23.32 -44.49 7.44
C SER A 253 -21.83 -44.60 7.79
N GLN A 254 -21.21 -45.68 7.30
CA GLN A 254 -19.75 -45.85 7.26
C GLN A 254 -19.22 -45.30 5.93
N ALA A 255 -18.20 -44.46 5.99
CA ALA A 255 -17.49 -43.92 4.84
C ALA A 255 -16.13 -44.61 4.73
N ASP A 256 -16.02 -45.51 3.76
CA ASP A 256 -14.85 -46.39 3.57
C ASP A 256 -13.89 -45.89 2.48
N SER A 257 -14.18 -44.71 1.92
CA SER A 257 -13.35 -44.05 0.92
C SER A 257 -13.04 -42.60 1.33
N GLN A 258 -11.86 -42.14 0.93
CA GLN A 258 -11.39 -40.77 1.15
C GLN A 258 -11.08 -40.11 -0.21
N PRO A 259 -11.43 -38.83 -0.41
CA PRO A 259 -12.17 -37.95 0.51
C PRO A 259 -13.66 -38.31 0.64
N VAL A 260 -14.29 -37.96 1.76
CA VAL A 260 -15.73 -38.18 1.97
C VAL A 260 -16.52 -37.24 1.07
N GLY A 261 -17.47 -37.79 0.31
CA GLY A 261 -18.40 -37.03 -0.52
C GLY A 261 -19.65 -36.60 0.24
N PHE A 262 -19.96 -35.32 0.18
CA PHE A 262 -21.19 -34.72 0.67
C PHE A 262 -22.03 -34.27 -0.51
N ALA A 263 -23.31 -34.58 -0.49
CA ALA A 263 -24.25 -34.14 -1.51
C ALA A 263 -25.62 -33.90 -0.90
N GLY A 264 -26.41 -33.07 -1.57
CA GLY A 264 -27.71 -32.69 -1.06
C GLY A 264 -28.53 -31.84 -1.99
N SER A 265 -29.64 -31.33 -1.47
CA SER A 265 -30.45 -30.29 -2.13
C SER A 265 -30.32 -28.96 -1.41
N GLY A 266 -30.55 -27.89 -2.18
CA GLY A 266 -30.57 -26.52 -1.70
C GLY A 266 -31.23 -25.58 -2.71
N GLU A 267 -31.18 -24.29 -2.45
CA GLU A 267 -31.70 -23.25 -3.36
C GLU A 267 -30.70 -22.97 -4.49
N SER A 268 -31.20 -22.95 -5.73
CA SER A 268 -30.35 -22.73 -6.91
C SER A 268 -29.71 -21.34 -6.90
N GLY A 269 -28.44 -21.26 -7.26
CA GLY A 269 -27.67 -20.01 -7.23
C GLY A 269 -27.04 -19.69 -5.87
N GLY A 270 -27.42 -20.43 -4.82
CA GLY A 270 -26.78 -20.39 -3.51
C GLY A 270 -25.54 -21.28 -3.38
N ARG A 271 -25.07 -21.45 -2.15
CA ARG A 271 -24.01 -22.39 -1.76
C ARG A 271 -24.34 -23.07 -0.44
N VAL A 272 -23.75 -24.24 -0.19
CA VAL A 272 -23.86 -24.97 1.07
C VAL A 272 -22.49 -25.15 1.70
N ASP A 273 -22.34 -24.70 2.93
CA ASP A 273 -21.17 -24.88 3.77
C ASP A 273 -21.38 -26.10 4.68
N VAL A 274 -20.48 -27.08 4.60
CA VAL A 274 -20.56 -28.34 5.36
C VAL A 274 -19.61 -28.30 6.55
N PHE A 275 -20.15 -28.55 7.73
CA PHE A 275 -19.43 -28.58 8.99
C PHE A 275 -19.35 -30.01 9.52
N VAL A 276 -18.17 -30.39 10.01
CA VAL A 276 -17.92 -31.65 10.71
C VAL A 276 -17.33 -31.33 12.08
N ASP A 277 -17.99 -31.81 13.14
CA ASP A 277 -17.62 -31.53 14.55
C ASP A 277 -17.46 -30.03 14.84
N GLY A 278 -18.32 -29.21 14.20
CA GLY A 278 -18.30 -27.75 14.31
C GLY A 278 -17.26 -27.04 13.45
N THR A 279 -16.47 -27.76 12.64
CA THR A 279 -15.45 -27.18 11.76
C THR A 279 -15.93 -27.18 10.31
N LEU A 280 -15.80 -26.06 9.59
CA LEU A 280 -16.08 -26.00 8.14
C LEU A 280 -15.08 -26.88 7.38
N VAL A 281 -15.56 -27.89 6.66
CA VAL A 281 -14.70 -28.85 5.94
C VAL A 281 -14.79 -28.72 4.41
N CYS A 282 -15.94 -28.33 3.86
CA CYS A 282 -16.08 -28.01 2.44
C CYS A 282 -17.26 -27.07 2.18
N SER A 283 -17.31 -26.50 0.98
CA SER A 283 -18.43 -25.71 0.47
C SER A 283 -18.77 -26.16 -0.95
N GLY A 284 -20.05 -26.19 -1.31
CA GLY A 284 -20.54 -26.60 -2.63
C GLY A 284 -21.57 -25.62 -3.18
N GLY A 285 -21.39 -25.16 -4.41
CA GLY A 285 -22.40 -24.35 -5.11
C GLY A 285 -23.64 -25.16 -5.45
N VAL A 286 -24.81 -24.54 -5.35
CA VAL A 286 -26.08 -25.19 -5.67
C VAL A 286 -26.47 -24.88 -7.11
N SER A 287 -26.52 -25.92 -7.96
CA SER A 287 -27.00 -25.81 -9.33
C SER A 287 -28.19 -26.75 -9.53
N SER A 288 -29.26 -26.21 -10.14
CA SER A 288 -30.52 -26.95 -10.36
C SER A 288 -31.04 -27.66 -9.10
N GLY A 289 -30.94 -26.97 -7.96
CA GLY A 289 -31.39 -27.43 -6.65
C GLY A 289 -30.51 -28.50 -6.00
N ARG A 290 -29.34 -28.82 -6.57
CA ARG A 290 -28.41 -29.84 -6.06
C ARG A 290 -27.03 -29.25 -5.81
N TRP A 291 -26.35 -29.78 -4.80
CA TRP A 291 -24.98 -29.42 -4.49
C TRP A 291 -24.17 -30.66 -4.12
N SER A 292 -22.85 -30.55 -4.25
CA SER A 292 -21.91 -31.57 -3.78
C SER A 292 -20.57 -30.94 -3.43
N CYS A 293 -19.90 -31.46 -2.41
CA CYS A 293 -18.50 -31.16 -2.09
C CYS A 293 -17.81 -32.40 -1.51
N THR A 294 -16.49 -32.37 -1.42
CA THR A 294 -15.71 -33.47 -0.82
C THR A 294 -14.74 -32.90 0.21
N ALA A 295 -14.49 -33.64 1.29
CA ALA A 295 -13.49 -33.27 2.28
C ALA A 295 -12.77 -34.50 2.83
N PRO A 296 -11.44 -34.43 3.09
CA PRO A 296 -10.73 -35.46 3.81
C PRO A 296 -11.11 -35.42 5.29
N LEU A 297 -11.45 -36.58 5.87
CA LEU A 297 -11.78 -36.73 7.29
C LEU A 297 -10.86 -37.75 7.95
N ALA A 298 -10.58 -37.55 9.24
CA ALA A 298 -9.85 -38.54 10.03
C ALA A 298 -10.71 -39.80 10.23
N GLY A 299 -10.08 -40.92 10.59
CA GLY A 299 -10.82 -42.11 10.99
C GLY A 299 -11.52 -41.87 12.33
N GLY A 300 -12.78 -42.28 12.43
CA GLY A 300 -13.60 -42.08 13.64
C GLY A 300 -15.03 -41.65 13.35
N GLN A 301 -15.81 -41.46 14.42
CA GLN A 301 -17.17 -40.93 14.33
C GLN A 301 -17.15 -39.41 14.31
N HIS A 302 -17.96 -38.84 13.41
CA HIS A 302 -18.04 -37.42 13.12
C HIS A 302 -19.50 -36.97 13.07
N ASN A 303 -19.80 -35.77 13.56
CA ASN A 303 -21.13 -35.15 13.43
C ASN A 303 -21.15 -34.13 12.29
N VAL A 304 -22.01 -34.36 11.29
CA VAL A 304 -22.13 -33.54 10.08
C VAL A 304 -23.32 -32.61 10.18
N GLN A 305 -23.13 -31.33 9.85
CA GLN A 305 -24.16 -30.30 9.72
C GLN A 305 -23.90 -29.46 8.47
N GLY A 306 -24.91 -28.73 7.99
CA GLY A 306 -24.75 -27.79 6.88
C GLY A 306 -25.50 -26.49 7.10
N ILE A 307 -24.96 -25.41 6.56
CA ILE A 307 -25.61 -24.11 6.45
C ILE A 307 -25.67 -23.77 4.97
N GLN A 308 -26.81 -23.31 4.50
CA GLN A 308 -27.00 -22.84 3.13
C GLN A 308 -26.95 -21.32 3.11
N TRP A 309 -26.44 -20.76 2.02
CA TRP A 309 -26.52 -19.35 1.72
C TRP A 309 -27.19 -19.18 0.37
N ASP A 310 -28.10 -18.23 0.25
CA ASP A 310 -28.74 -17.89 -1.02
C ASP A 310 -27.81 -17.01 -1.90
N ALA A 311 -28.33 -16.55 -3.04
CA ALA A 311 -27.62 -15.67 -3.96
C ALA A 311 -27.44 -14.23 -3.41
N ALA A 312 -28.28 -13.80 -2.47
CA ALA A 312 -28.23 -12.47 -1.87
C ALA A 312 -27.25 -12.38 -0.70
N GLY A 313 -26.90 -13.53 -0.10
CA GLY A 313 -26.03 -13.67 1.05
C GLY A 313 -26.75 -13.95 2.37
N ASN A 314 -28.05 -14.31 2.38
CA ASN A 314 -28.73 -14.70 3.61
C ASN A 314 -28.35 -16.14 4.00
N PRO A 315 -27.96 -16.39 5.27
CA PRO A 315 -27.71 -17.74 5.77
C PRO A 315 -29.00 -18.40 6.23
N SER A 316 -29.16 -19.70 5.95
CA SER A 316 -30.17 -20.53 6.60
C SER A 316 -29.82 -20.87 8.05
N GLY A 317 -30.77 -21.45 8.77
CA GLY A 317 -30.44 -22.18 10.00
C GLY A 317 -29.58 -23.42 9.70
N ALA A 318 -28.85 -23.91 10.72
CA ALA A 318 -28.11 -25.16 10.60
C ALA A 318 -29.08 -26.33 10.33
N SER A 319 -28.66 -27.26 9.46
CA SER A 319 -29.36 -28.53 9.28
C SER A 319 -29.34 -29.35 10.57
N VAL A 320 -30.23 -30.35 10.66
CA VAL A 320 -30.14 -31.35 11.73
C VAL A 320 -28.79 -32.08 11.60
N GLY A 321 -28.05 -32.17 12.71
CA GLY A 321 -26.78 -32.89 12.75
C GLY A 321 -26.96 -34.39 12.67
N PHE A 322 -26.08 -35.08 11.93
CA PHE A 322 -26.12 -36.54 11.81
C PHE A 322 -24.73 -37.18 11.88
N PRO A 323 -24.62 -38.38 12.47
CA PRO A 323 -23.34 -39.06 12.60
C PRO A 323 -22.90 -39.70 11.29
N VAL A 324 -21.59 -39.68 11.04
CA VAL A 324 -20.91 -40.43 9.97
C VAL A 324 -19.66 -41.06 10.58
N THR A 325 -19.41 -42.34 10.32
CA THR A 325 -18.18 -43.00 10.79
C THR A 325 -17.24 -43.20 9.61
N VAL A 326 -16.01 -42.77 9.73
CA VAL A 326 -14.99 -42.88 8.68
C VAL A 326 -14.05 -44.03 9.02
N THR A 327 -13.90 -44.98 8.10
CA THR A 327 -12.91 -46.05 8.22
C THR A 327 -11.69 -45.70 7.36
N VAL A 328 -10.51 -45.68 7.98
CA VAL A 328 -9.25 -45.51 7.24
C VAL A 328 -8.60 -46.88 7.21
N ALA A 329 -8.53 -47.49 6.03
CA ALA A 329 -7.81 -48.74 5.85
C ALA A 329 -6.34 -48.53 6.26
N SER A 330 -5.93 -49.15 7.36
CA SER A 330 -4.53 -49.24 7.74
C SER A 330 -3.80 -50.03 6.65
N VAL A 331 -2.90 -49.37 5.91
CA VAL A 331 -1.94 -50.11 5.08
C VAL A 331 -1.06 -50.90 6.06
N PRO A 332 -1.04 -52.24 6.01
CA PRO A 332 -0.18 -53.01 6.89
C PRO A 332 1.27 -52.59 6.64
N ALA A 333 2.00 -52.29 7.70
CA ALA A 333 3.43 -52.01 7.61
C ALA A 333 4.15 -53.17 6.88
N PRO A 334 5.15 -52.91 6.01
CA PRO A 334 5.92 -53.97 5.40
C PRO A 334 6.50 -54.86 6.50
N ALA A 335 6.26 -56.17 6.40
CA ALA A 335 6.81 -57.13 7.34
C ALA A 335 8.33 -56.91 7.48
N PRO A 336 8.88 -56.80 8.71
CA PRO A 336 10.31 -56.63 8.87
C PRO A 336 11.03 -57.85 8.28
N ALA A 337 12.09 -57.59 7.50
CA ALA A 337 12.95 -58.64 6.97
C ALA A 337 13.51 -59.50 8.12
N PRO A 338 13.67 -60.83 7.93
CA PRO A 338 14.13 -61.72 8.98
C PRO A 338 15.57 -61.37 9.38
N VAL A 339 15.76 -60.89 10.60
CA VAL A 339 17.09 -60.72 11.18
C VAL A 339 17.53 -62.09 11.69
N ALA A 340 18.69 -62.56 11.21
CA ALA A 340 19.34 -63.77 11.68
C ALA A 340 19.71 -63.65 13.18
N PRO A 341 19.63 -64.74 13.96
CA PRO A 341 19.76 -64.69 15.41
C PRO A 341 21.24 -64.63 15.84
N PRO A 342 21.61 -63.86 16.88
CA PRO A 342 22.77 -64.19 17.69
C PRO A 342 22.38 -65.09 18.87
N ALA A 343 23.36 -65.91 19.23
CA ALA A 343 23.28 -67.06 20.11
C ALA A 343 22.84 -66.77 21.56
N ALA A 344 22.33 -67.84 22.18
CA ALA A 344 21.86 -67.96 23.54
C ALA A 344 22.94 -67.76 24.62
N ASN A 345 22.53 -67.22 25.78
CA ASN A 345 22.77 -67.82 27.10
C ASN A 345 21.83 -67.21 28.18
N PRO A 346 21.62 -67.84 29.36
CA PRO A 346 20.28 -68.10 29.86
C PRO A 346 19.96 -67.39 31.19
N ALA A 347 18.65 -67.32 31.42
CA ALA A 347 17.93 -67.39 32.69
C ALA A 347 18.44 -66.56 33.89
N GLN A 348 17.67 -65.51 34.26
CA GLN A 348 17.32 -65.25 35.65
C GLN A 348 15.86 -64.74 35.81
N THR A 349 15.08 -65.63 36.43
CA THR A 349 13.89 -65.53 37.28
C THR A 349 13.23 -64.18 37.69
N ARG A 350 11.92 -64.13 37.39
CA ARG A 350 10.72 -63.85 38.24
C ARG A 350 10.64 -62.58 39.10
N SER A 351 9.62 -61.75 38.82
CA SER A 351 8.60 -61.31 39.80
C SER A 351 7.37 -60.72 39.06
N PRO A 352 6.11 -61.00 39.47
CA PRO A 352 4.92 -60.66 38.69
C PRO A 352 4.21 -59.35 39.11
N GLU A 353 3.44 -58.87 38.14
CA GLU A 353 2.52 -57.73 38.08
C GLU A 353 1.28 -57.86 39.00
N PRO A 354 0.74 -56.77 39.58
CA PRO A 354 -0.57 -56.78 40.24
C PRO A 354 -1.72 -56.43 39.30
N ALA A 355 -2.80 -57.19 39.43
CA ALA A 355 -4.06 -57.15 38.68
C ALA A 355 -4.92 -55.88 38.90
N PRO A 356 -5.86 -55.56 37.98
CA PRO A 356 -6.70 -54.36 38.04
C PRO A 356 -7.96 -54.54 38.91
N VAL A 357 -8.43 -53.43 39.50
CA VAL A 357 -9.68 -53.33 40.28
C VAL A 357 -10.87 -53.02 39.35
N PRO A 358 -12.04 -53.67 39.51
CA PRO A 358 -13.24 -53.39 38.71
C PRO A 358 -14.12 -52.29 39.33
N VAL A 359 -14.68 -51.41 38.49
CA VAL A 359 -15.68 -50.39 38.84
C VAL A 359 -17.10 -50.91 38.50
N PRO A 360 -18.14 -50.73 39.34
CA PRO A 360 -19.49 -51.22 39.05
C PRO A 360 -20.33 -50.26 38.17
N ALA A 361 -21.36 -50.83 37.54
CA ALA A 361 -22.31 -50.22 36.60
C ALA A 361 -23.32 -49.23 37.25
N PRO A 362 -23.93 -48.32 36.46
CA PRO A 362 -24.93 -47.37 36.96
C PRO A 362 -26.36 -47.95 36.94
N SER A 363 -27.21 -47.47 37.84
CA SER A 363 -28.67 -47.65 37.84
C SER A 363 -29.38 -46.28 37.70
N PRO A 364 -30.65 -46.27 37.24
CA PRO A 364 -31.14 -45.26 36.30
C PRO A 364 -31.93 -44.09 36.92
N SER A 365 -32.02 -43.06 36.08
CA SER A 365 -32.88 -41.88 36.03
C SER A 365 -34.19 -41.89 36.85
N GLN A 366 -34.45 -40.76 37.51
CA GLN A 366 -35.81 -40.24 37.70
C GLN A 366 -35.91 -38.78 37.26
N ASP A 367 -36.94 -38.59 36.44
CA ASP A 367 -37.46 -37.36 35.88
C ASP A 367 -38.32 -36.64 36.92
N THR A 368 -38.24 -35.31 37.01
CA THR A 368 -39.33 -34.49 37.58
C THR A 368 -39.23 -33.08 37.06
N ALA A 369 -40.26 -32.68 36.31
CA ALA A 369 -40.47 -31.33 35.83
C ALA A 369 -40.89 -30.38 36.96
N GLN A 370 -40.31 -29.16 36.98
CA GLN A 370 -40.96 -27.98 37.58
C GLN A 370 -40.51 -26.65 36.89
N PRO A 371 -41.39 -25.63 36.73
CA PRO A 371 -41.18 -24.42 35.90
C PRO A 371 -40.17 -23.39 36.47
N PRO A 372 -39.80 -22.33 35.71
CA PRO A 372 -38.52 -21.65 35.87
C PRO A 372 -38.53 -20.68 37.07
N ALA A 373 -37.56 -20.86 37.96
CA ALA A 373 -37.20 -19.86 38.95
C ALA A 373 -36.21 -18.86 38.32
N LEU A 374 -36.54 -17.58 38.46
CA LEU A 374 -35.72 -16.41 38.14
C LEU A 374 -34.33 -16.53 38.78
N THR A 375 -33.29 -16.65 37.97
CA THR A 375 -31.90 -16.53 38.45
C THR A 375 -31.54 -15.06 38.70
N PRO A 376 -30.89 -14.73 39.84
CA PRO A 376 -30.50 -13.37 40.17
C PRO A 376 -29.34 -12.89 39.30
N ALA A 377 -29.42 -11.63 38.89
CA ALA A 377 -28.34 -10.92 38.22
C ALA A 377 -27.17 -10.72 39.18
N PHE A 378 -26.00 -11.28 38.83
CA PHE A 378 -24.71 -10.81 39.35
C PHE A 378 -24.05 -9.93 38.28
N PRO A 379 -23.48 -8.77 38.64
CA PRO A 379 -22.90 -7.83 37.70
C PRO A 379 -21.47 -8.26 37.33
N PHE A 380 -21.03 -7.91 36.11
CA PHE A 380 -19.64 -7.96 35.61
C PHE A 380 -19.07 -9.26 35.00
N PHE A 381 -19.84 -9.96 34.16
CA PHE A 381 -19.24 -10.67 33.02
C PHE A 381 -20.09 -10.43 31.76
N PRO A 382 -19.56 -9.83 30.68
CA PRO A 382 -20.21 -9.89 29.38
C PRO A 382 -20.23 -11.36 28.88
N PRO A 383 -21.26 -11.78 28.13
CA PRO A 383 -21.38 -13.15 27.64
C PRO A 383 -20.21 -13.53 26.70
N PRO A 384 -19.93 -14.83 26.53
CA PRO A 384 -18.85 -15.30 25.68
C PRO A 384 -19.07 -14.85 24.22
N ILE A 385 -18.09 -14.11 23.70
CA ILE A 385 -17.96 -13.81 22.28
C ILE A 385 -17.67 -15.13 21.57
N GLY A 386 -18.64 -15.63 20.80
CA GLY A 386 -18.53 -16.96 20.18
C GLY A 386 -19.68 -17.29 19.23
N GLY A 387 -20.00 -16.35 18.34
CA GLY A 387 -20.89 -16.53 17.20
C GLY A 387 -20.59 -15.38 16.25
N ILE A 388 -19.88 -15.66 15.16
CA ILE A 388 -19.49 -14.70 14.12
C ILE A 388 -20.71 -14.25 13.32
N SER A 389 -21.58 -13.47 13.96
CA SER A 389 -22.56 -12.60 13.32
C SER A 389 -21.85 -11.29 12.99
N GLY A 390 -21.47 -11.11 11.73
CA GLY A 390 -20.85 -9.86 11.26
C GLY A 390 -19.53 -9.99 10.49
N LEU A 391 -19.17 -11.17 9.96
CA LEU A 391 -18.18 -11.19 8.89
C LEU A 391 -18.83 -10.53 7.65
N PRO A 392 -18.21 -9.48 7.07
CA PRO A 392 -18.64 -8.95 5.79
C PRO A 392 -18.57 -10.07 4.72
N PRO A 393 -19.32 -9.95 3.62
CA PRO A 393 -19.40 -11.03 2.66
C PRO A 393 -18.00 -11.41 2.17
N LEU A 394 -17.75 -12.73 2.11
CA LEU A 394 -16.46 -13.34 1.75
C LEU A 394 -16.08 -13.09 0.26
N ASP A 395 -16.88 -12.31 -0.46
CA ASP A 395 -16.72 -11.93 -1.87
C ASP A 395 -15.98 -10.59 -2.06
N THR A 396 -15.53 -9.92 -0.99
CA THR A 396 -14.76 -8.66 -1.06
C THR A 396 -13.36 -8.81 -1.69
N TRP A 397 -13.00 -9.97 -2.24
CA TRP A 397 -11.77 -10.17 -3.01
C TRP A 397 -11.62 -9.25 -4.22
N GLY A 398 -12.74 -8.74 -4.75
CA GLY A 398 -12.78 -7.78 -5.86
C GLY A 398 -12.93 -6.32 -5.44
N THR A 399 -13.00 -6.00 -4.15
CA THR A 399 -13.16 -4.61 -3.68
C THR A 399 -11.81 -3.96 -3.39
N PRO A 400 -11.58 -2.71 -3.82
CA PRO A 400 -10.33 -2.01 -3.55
C PRO A 400 -10.14 -1.71 -2.05
N THR A 401 -8.89 -1.54 -1.66
CA THR A 401 -8.50 -0.97 -0.35
C THR A 401 -8.05 0.48 -0.55
N ASP A 402 -8.00 1.26 0.53
CA ASP A 402 -7.42 2.61 0.50
C ASP A 402 -5.88 2.59 0.42
N TYR A 403 -5.26 1.41 0.42
CA TYR A 403 -3.81 1.29 0.43
C TYR A 403 -3.22 1.71 -0.93
N GLY A 404 -2.44 2.79 -0.92
CA GLY A 404 -1.83 3.35 -2.12
C GLY A 404 -2.71 4.29 -2.92
N ALA A 405 -3.99 4.43 -2.57
CA ALA A 405 -4.93 5.32 -3.28
C ALA A 405 -4.52 6.81 -3.24
N ALA A 406 -3.81 7.20 -2.18
CA ALA A 406 -3.29 8.55 -2.01
C ALA A 406 -1.99 8.83 -2.80
N ILE A 407 -1.38 7.81 -3.44
CA ILE A 407 -0.15 8.01 -4.22
C ILE A 407 -0.50 8.84 -5.48
N PRO A 408 0.12 10.02 -5.68
CA PRO A 408 -0.15 10.83 -6.86
C PRO A 408 0.30 10.09 -8.13
N THR A 409 -0.44 10.24 -9.23
CA THR A 409 -0.01 9.67 -10.52
C THR A 409 1.13 10.50 -11.12
N VAL A 410 1.96 9.90 -11.97
CA VAL A 410 3.02 10.64 -12.70
C VAL A 410 2.43 11.85 -13.43
N ALA A 411 1.28 11.67 -14.10
CA ALA A 411 0.59 12.75 -14.81
C ALA A 411 0.18 13.91 -13.89
N SER A 412 -0.29 13.62 -12.67
CA SER A 412 -0.65 14.66 -11.69
C SER A 412 0.55 15.48 -11.18
N THR A 413 1.76 14.94 -11.33
CA THR A 413 3.02 15.61 -10.91
C THR A 413 3.72 16.37 -12.04
N ASN A 414 3.08 16.53 -13.21
CA ASN A 414 3.68 17.24 -14.35
C ASN A 414 3.86 18.75 -14.12
N SER A 415 3.24 19.33 -13.09
CA SER A 415 3.43 20.73 -12.72
C SER A 415 4.69 20.92 -11.86
N ALA A 416 5.25 22.14 -11.84
CA ALA A 416 6.45 22.45 -11.04
C ALA A 416 6.19 22.40 -9.53
N MET A 417 4.94 22.61 -9.10
CA MET A 417 4.60 22.83 -7.69
C MET A 417 4.86 21.60 -6.78
N PRO A 418 4.45 20.36 -7.13
CA PRO A 418 4.79 19.17 -6.34
C PRO A 418 6.29 18.97 -6.17
N TRP A 419 7.08 19.26 -7.20
CA TRP A 419 8.54 19.13 -7.18
C TRP A 419 9.21 20.19 -6.31
N LEU A 420 8.71 21.43 -6.30
CA LEU A 420 9.16 22.48 -5.39
C LEU A 420 8.91 22.10 -3.93
N TRP A 421 7.70 21.64 -3.60
CA TRP A 421 7.39 21.14 -2.26
C TRP A 421 8.24 19.92 -1.89
N GLY A 422 8.42 18.98 -2.83
CA GLY A 422 9.33 17.86 -2.68
C GLY A 422 10.74 18.31 -2.30
N LEU A 423 11.28 19.34 -2.98
CA LEU A 423 12.59 19.89 -2.68
C LEU A 423 12.65 20.52 -1.28
N VAL A 424 11.60 21.23 -0.86
CA VAL A 424 11.47 21.77 0.50
C VAL A 424 11.50 20.65 1.54
N PHE A 425 10.77 19.55 1.32
CA PHE A 425 10.84 18.36 2.17
C PHE A 425 12.24 17.74 2.18
N GLY A 426 12.90 17.68 1.02
CA GLY A 426 14.25 17.15 0.90
C GLY A 426 15.28 17.96 1.70
N ILE A 427 15.24 19.27 1.59
CA ILE A 427 16.08 20.19 2.37
C ILE A 427 15.75 20.08 3.87
N GLY A 428 14.45 20.10 4.20
CA GLY A 428 13.97 19.94 5.58
C GLY A 428 14.44 18.64 6.22
N PHE A 429 14.38 17.51 5.51
CA PHE A 429 14.90 16.23 5.97
C PHE A 429 16.40 16.30 6.30
N ILE A 430 17.21 16.91 5.45
CA ILE A 430 18.66 17.03 5.69
C ILE A 430 18.93 17.91 6.92
N LEU A 431 18.30 19.08 6.99
CA LEU A 431 18.56 20.09 8.02
C LEU A 431 17.96 19.75 9.38
N LEU A 432 16.75 19.19 9.41
CA LEU A 432 15.98 18.97 10.63
C LEU A 432 16.10 17.53 11.15
N VAL A 433 16.41 16.56 10.28
CA VAL A 433 16.47 15.14 10.69
C VAL A 433 17.89 14.59 10.58
N ALA A 434 18.47 14.57 9.38
CA ALA A 434 19.71 13.82 9.13
C ALA A 434 20.95 14.43 9.82
N LEU A 435 21.13 15.76 9.75
CA LEU A 435 22.27 16.44 10.36
C LEU A 435 22.18 16.51 11.91
N PRO A 436 21.06 16.93 12.53
CA PRO A 436 20.95 16.97 13.99
C PRO A 436 21.14 15.60 14.62
N LEU A 437 20.52 14.55 14.05
CA LEU A 437 20.67 13.18 14.52
C LEU A 437 22.13 12.72 14.46
N ARG A 438 22.86 13.10 13.41
CA ARG A 438 24.27 12.77 13.31
C ARG A 438 25.10 13.48 14.37
N LEU A 439 24.89 14.78 14.56
CA LEU A 439 25.65 15.59 15.53
C LEU A 439 25.54 14.99 16.93
N VAL A 440 24.33 14.65 17.36
CA VAL A 440 24.13 14.09 18.70
C VAL A 440 24.76 12.69 18.85
N LEU A 441 24.65 11.85 17.82
CA LEU A 441 25.26 10.51 17.86
C LEU A 441 26.79 10.54 17.78
N THR A 442 27.40 11.51 17.09
CA THR A 442 28.86 11.68 17.12
C THR A 442 29.34 12.19 18.46
N ALA A 443 28.60 13.07 19.14
CA ALA A 443 28.90 13.51 20.49
C ALA A 443 28.82 12.35 21.51
N MET A 444 27.82 11.47 21.37
CA MET A 444 27.65 10.31 22.26
C MET A 444 28.71 9.20 22.09
N ARG A 445 29.35 9.06 20.91
CA ARG A 445 30.33 8.00 20.63
C ARG A 445 31.52 7.94 21.59
N GLY A 446 31.89 9.08 22.19
CA GLY A 446 32.97 9.15 23.18
C GLY A 446 32.65 8.49 24.52
N ARG A 447 31.36 8.46 24.93
CA ARG A 447 30.94 7.97 26.26
C ARG A 447 30.63 6.47 26.30
N PHE A 448 29.92 5.96 25.30
CA PHE A 448 29.50 4.55 25.29
C PHE A 448 30.64 3.55 25.04
N ARG A 449 31.84 4.03 24.69
CA ARG A 449 33.02 3.18 24.49
C ARG A 449 33.57 2.57 25.81
N ARG A 450 33.13 3.02 26.98
CA ARG A 450 33.59 2.50 28.28
C ARG A 450 32.73 1.41 28.93
N HIS A 451 31.49 1.16 28.49
CA HIS A 451 30.63 0.15 29.14
C HIS A 451 30.32 -1.09 28.29
N TYR A 452 30.71 -1.10 27.01
CA TYR A 452 30.60 -2.27 26.13
C TYR A 452 31.96 -2.78 25.64
N SER A 453 33.01 -2.61 26.45
CA SER A 453 34.28 -3.32 26.29
C SER A 453 34.29 -4.61 27.13
N ALA A 454 33.32 -5.50 26.91
CA ALA A 454 33.37 -6.88 27.38
C ALA A 454 32.36 -7.76 26.63
N ARG A 455 32.56 -7.87 25.31
CA ARG A 455 32.49 -9.13 24.55
C ARG A 455 32.81 -8.81 23.11
N ASP A 456 34.09 -8.97 22.82
CA ASP A 456 34.63 -9.00 21.48
C ASP A 456 34.02 -10.22 20.74
N HIS A 457 32.83 -10.05 20.18
CA HIS A 457 32.17 -11.06 19.33
C HIS A 457 32.83 -11.19 17.94
N SER A 458 34.05 -10.67 17.75
CA SER A 458 34.87 -11.00 16.58
C SER A 458 35.36 -12.46 16.58
N ARG A 459 35.15 -13.19 17.68
CA ARG A 459 35.29 -14.66 17.77
C ARG A 459 34.05 -15.32 18.37
N LEU A 460 32.89 -15.16 17.73
CA LEU A 460 31.94 -16.27 17.74
C LEU A 460 32.40 -17.23 16.65
N THR A 461 33.07 -18.29 17.06
CA THR A 461 33.19 -19.51 16.24
C THR A 461 31.81 -19.80 15.64
N ALA A 462 31.76 -20.16 14.37
CA ALA A 462 30.53 -20.41 13.60
C ALA A 462 29.62 -21.54 14.17
N SER A 463 29.91 -22.02 15.39
CA SER A 463 29.31 -23.15 16.09
C SER A 463 28.18 -22.78 17.07
N GLU A 464 27.93 -21.50 17.40
CA GLU A 464 26.97 -21.13 18.48
C GLU A 464 25.77 -20.29 18.01
N VAL A 465 25.57 -20.14 16.71
CA VAL A 465 24.30 -19.58 16.20
C VAL A 465 23.35 -20.77 16.00
N PRO A 466 22.18 -20.83 16.69
CA PRO A 466 21.21 -21.87 16.42
C PRO A 466 20.90 -21.88 14.92
N LEU A 467 21.03 -23.05 14.31
CA LEU A 467 20.78 -23.31 12.89
C LEU A 467 19.28 -23.17 12.58
N LEU A 468 18.70 -21.98 12.76
CA LEU A 468 17.46 -21.69 12.04
C LEU A 468 17.82 -21.67 10.55
N ARG A 469 17.09 -22.48 9.77
CA ARG A 469 17.26 -22.53 8.32
C ARG A 469 17.18 -21.09 7.77
N PRO A 470 18.19 -20.58 7.05
CA PRO A 470 18.27 -19.18 6.62
C PRO A 470 17.03 -18.71 5.84
N ARG A 471 16.38 -19.64 5.13
CA ARG A 471 15.14 -19.41 4.37
C ARG A 471 13.92 -19.19 5.27
N LEU A 472 13.79 -19.91 6.38
CA LEU A 472 12.66 -19.79 7.32
C LEU A 472 12.73 -18.50 8.14
N THR A 473 13.93 -18.11 8.59
CA THR A 473 14.12 -16.81 9.26
C THR A 473 13.84 -15.63 8.34
N LEU A 474 14.20 -15.76 7.06
CA LEU A 474 13.94 -14.74 6.08
C LEU A 474 12.44 -14.63 5.77
N ALA A 475 11.79 -15.78 5.53
CA ALA A 475 10.34 -15.83 5.30
C ALA A 475 9.57 -15.29 6.51
N GLY A 476 9.96 -15.64 7.73
CA GLY A 476 9.36 -15.13 8.96
C GLY A 476 9.53 -13.62 9.14
N ALA A 477 10.70 -13.07 8.81
CA ALA A 477 10.93 -11.63 8.89
C ALA A 477 10.15 -10.84 7.82
N ILE A 478 10.06 -11.36 6.59
CA ILE A 478 9.23 -10.76 5.53
C ILE A 478 7.74 -10.84 5.91
N GLY A 479 7.29 -11.98 6.42
CA GLY A 479 5.92 -12.16 6.90
C GLY A 479 5.57 -11.18 8.03
N ALA A 480 6.45 -11.05 9.03
CA ALA A 480 6.26 -10.08 10.12
C ALA A 480 6.22 -8.63 9.61
N ALA A 481 7.12 -8.26 8.69
CA ALA A 481 7.11 -6.94 8.08
C ALA A 481 5.85 -6.69 7.24
N ALA A 482 5.34 -7.70 6.53
CA ALA A 482 4.11 -7.61 5.76
C ALA A 482 2.88 -7.41 6.66
N VAL A 483 2.81 -8.14 7.78
CA VAL A 483 1.75 -7.96 8.78
C VAL A 483 1.80 -6.55 9.39
N LEU A 484 2.99 -6.06 9.76
CA LEU A 484 3.15 -4.70 10.30
C LEU A 484 2.72 -3.63 9.29
N ALA A 485 3.07 -3.79 8.02
CA ALA A 485 2.67 -2.89 6.95
C ALA A 485 1.16 -2.94 6.66
N ALA A 486 0.54 -4.13 6.68
CA ALA A 486 -0.91 -4.26 6.57
C ALA A 486 -1.63 -3.61 7.77
N LEU A 487 -1.09 -3.78 8.99
CA LEU A 487 -1.60 -3.13 10.20
C LEU A 487 -1.48 -1.60 10.17
N ALA A 488 -0.52 -1.05 9.41
CA ALA A 488 -0.37 0.39 9.24
C ALA A 488 -1.53 1.00 8.43
N GLY A 489 -2.11 0.25 7.49
CA GLY A 489 -3.29 0.66 6.72
C GLY A 489 -4.63 0.40 7.42
N GLY A 490 -4.65 -0.36 8.52
CA GLY A 490 -5.86 -0.80 9.21
C GLY A 490 -6.39 -2.13 8.65
N ILE A 491 -6.99 -2.96 9.51
CA ILE A 491 -7.57 -4.26 9.14
C ILE A 491 -8.99 -4.31 9.71
N GLN A 492 -9.99 -4.46 8.84
CA GLN A 492 -11.41 -4.51 9.22
C GLN A 492 -12.00 -5.93 9.19
N GLY A 493 -11.14 -6.97 9.26
CA GLY A 493 -11.59 -8.37 9.28
C GLY A 493 -12.11 -8.91 7.94
N GLU A 494 -11.91 -8.19 6.83
CA GLU A 494 -12.40 -8.58 5.50
C GLU A 494 -11.34 -9.26 4.63
N VAL A 495 -11.77 -10.06 3.65
CA VAL A 495 -10.85 -10.80 2.76
C VAL A 495 -9.98 -9.89 1.87
N ARG A 496 -10.42 -8.67 1.55
CA ARG A 496 -9.57 -7.67 0.85
C ARG A 496 -8.29 -7.32 1.62
N TYR A 497 -8.31 -7.36 2.95
CA TYR A 497 -7.11 -7.10 3.75
C TYR A 497 -6.14 -8.29 3.77
N LEU A 498 -6.65 -9.51 3.54
CA LEU A 498 -5.81 -10.67 3.31
C LEU A 498 -5.10 -10.57 1.94
N ARG A 499 -5.82 -10.15 0.90
CA ARG A 499 -5.21 -9.83 -0.42
C ARG A 499 -4.12 -8.76 -0.27
N LEU A 500 -4.40 -7.68 0.45
CA LEU A 500 -3.42 -6.63 0.74
C LEU A 500 -2.18 -7.18 1.45
N ALA A 501 -2.35 -8.04 2.46
CA ALA A 501 -1.21 -8.66 3.15
C ALA A 501 -0.34 -9.51 2.20
N ILE A 502 -0.97 -10.25 1.27
CA ILE A 502 -0.27 -11.00 0.22
C ILE A 502 0.48 -10.03 -0.71
N ALA A 503 -0.17 -8.96 -1.17
CA ALA A 503 0.43 -7.95 -2.03
C ALA A 503 1.68 -7.31 -1.40
N ILE A 504 1.58 -6.92 -0.13
CA ILE A 504 2.71 -6.38 0.64
C ILE A 504 3.83 -7.42 0.79
N ALA A 505 3.50 -8.68 1.08
CA ALA A 505 4.51 -9.72 1.20
C ALA A 505 5.27 -9.93 -0.13
N VAL A 506 4.57 -9.94 -1.26
CA VAL A 506 5.17 -9.99 -2.60
C VAL A 506 6.07 -8.77 -2.85
N ALA A 507 5.58 -7.57 -2.54
CA ALA A 507 6.36 -6.34 -2.69
C ALA A 507 7.64 -6.36 -1.87
N LEU A 508 7.58 -6.77 -0.60
CA LEU A 508 8.76 -6.89 0.27
C LEU A 508 9.73 -7.98 -0.21
N LEU A 509 9.22 -9.09 -0.74
CA LEU A 509 10.06 -10.13 -1.35
C LEU A 509 10.81 -9.59 -2.57
N VAL A 510 10.13 -8.83 -3.45
CA VAL A 510 10.74 -8.19 -4.62
C VAL A 510 11.77 -7.16 -4.19
N LEU A 511 11.42 -6.25 -3.26
CA LEU A 511 12.31 -5.22 -2.75
C LEU A 511 13.60 -5.82 -2.18
N ASN A 512 13.48 -6.78 -1.27
CA ASN A 512 14.63 -7.39 -0.62
C ASN A 512 15.40 -8.32 -1.57
N GLY A 513 14.71 -9.10 -2.41
CA GLY A 513 15.30 -10.01 -3.37
C GLY A 513 16.10 -9.29 -4.46
N VAL A 514 15.49 -8.31 -5.12
CA VAL A 514 16.12 -7.57 -6.22
C VAL A 514 17.22 -6.64 -5.72
N SER A 515 16.98 -5.90 -4.63
CA SER A 515 17.99 -5.00 -4.05
C SER A 515 19.24 -5.78 -3.63
N VAL A 516 19.07 -6.94 -2.98
CA VAL A 516 20.20 -7.80 -2.60
C VAL A 516 20.86 -8.44 -3.82
N ALA A 517 20.12 -9.00 -4.76
CA ALA A 517 20.67 -9.68 -5.94
C ALA A 517 21.50 -8.73 -6.82
N LEU A 518 21.01 -7.52 -7.09
CA LEU A 518 21.76 -6.53 -7.88
C LEU A 518 22.99 -6.02 -7.13
N THR A 519 22.85 -5.70 -5.84
CA THR A 519 23.96 -5.19 -5.03
C THR A 519 25.06 -6.24 -4.90
N THR A 520 24.71 -7.51 -4.69
CA THR A 520 25.67 -8.62 -4.59
C THR A 520 26.31 -8.95 -5.93
N ARG A 521 25.56 -8.98 -7.04
CA ARG A 521 26.10 -9.22 -8.39
C ARG A 521 27.07 -8.12 -8.83
N PHE A 522 26.77 -6.87 -8.51
CA PHE A 522 27.68 -5.78 -8.80
C PHE A 522 28.92 -5.85 -7.93
N ALA A 523 28.77 -6.06 -6.62
CA ALA A 523 29.89 -6.15 -5.69
C ALA A 523 30.81 -7.34 -6.02
N SER A 524 30.27 -8.49 -6.40
CA SER A 524 31.07 -9.65 -6.80
C SER A 524 31.82 -9.39 -8.10
N LYS A 525 31.16 -8.79 -9.11
CA LYS A 525 31.79 -8.47 -10.41
C LYS A 525 32.84 -7.36 -10.30
N ALA A 526 32.62 -6.35 -9.45
CA ALA A 526 33.50 -5.20 -9.33
C ALA A 526 34.68 -5.42 -8.35
N LEU A 527 34.52 -6.29 -7.35
CA LEU A 527 35.48 -6.43 -6.23
C LEU A 527 35.96 -7.86 -5.98
N GLY A 528 35.45 -8.88 -6.68
CA GLY A 528 35.96 -10.26 -6.63
C GLY A 528 35.78 -10.99 -5.30
N GLY A 529 34.87 -10.55 -4.42
CA GLY A 529 34.65 -11.11 -3.09
C GLY A 529 33.38 -11.94 -2.95
N SER A 530 33.36 -12.87 -1.98
CA SER A 530 32.17 -13.60 -1.56
C SER A 530 31.35 -12.79 -0.54
N SER A 531 30.05 -12.63 -0.79
CA SER A 531 29.12 -11.94 0.10
C SER A 531 28.36 -12.92 1.00
N ARG A 532 28.03 -12.51 2.24
CA ARG A 532 27.10 -13.22 3.11
C ARG A 532 25.91 -12.34 3.45
N LEU A 533 24.71 -12.88 3.30
CA LEU A 533 23.47 -12.21 3.69
C LEU A 533 23.30 -12.30 5.21
N ARG A 534 23.01 -11.17 5.86
CA ARG A 534 22.71 -11.16 7.29
C ARG A 534 21.41 -10.40 7.53
N LEU A 535 20.52 -11.00 8.30
CA LEU A 535 19.35 -10.31 8.80
C LEU A 535 19.79 -9.28 9.84
N VAL A 536 19.29 -8.06 9.76
CA VAL A 536 19.58 -7.00 10.73
C VAL A 536 18.28 -6.68 11.47
N PRO A 537 18.08 -7.20 12.70
CA PRO A 537 16.83 -7.04 13.45
C PRO A 537 16.41 -5.58 13.67
N LEU A 538 17.39 -4.66 13.68
CA LEU A 538 17.15 -3.22 13.78
C LEU A 538 16.18 -2.70 12.72
N PHE A 539 16.24 -3.22 11.48
CA PHE A 539 15.34 -2.76 10.42
C PHE A 539 13.89 -3.18 10.65
N LEU A 540 13.67 -4.36 11.25
CA LEU A 540 12.32 -4.80 11.64
C LEU A 540 11.76 -3.91 12.77
N GLY A 541 12.61 -3.52 13.72
CA GLY A 541 12.25 -2.57 14.77
C GLY A 541 11.89 -1.18 14.20
N ILE A 542 12.69 -0.68 13.25
CA ILE A 542 12.38 0.58 12.54
C ILE A 542 11.04 0.45 11.80
N ALA A 543 10.83 -0.63 11.05
CA ALA A 543 9.58 -0.88 10.33
C ALA A 543 8.36 -0.89 11.25
N ALA A 544 8.46 -1.54 12.41
CA ALA A 544 7.39 -1.56 13.41
C ALA A 544 7.08 -0.16 13.95
N VAL A 545 8.11 0.63 14.29
CA VAL A 545 7.94 2.00 14.79
C VAL A 545 7.32 2.89 13.71
N THR A 546 7.79 2.81 12.46
CA THR A 546 7.22 3.61 11.37
C THR A 546 5.76 3.24 11.10
N ALA A 547 5.42 1.95 11.11
CA ALA A 547 4.04 1.48 10.98
C ALA A 547 3.13 2.00 12.10
N LEU A 548 3.61 1.98 13.36
CA LEU A 548 2.86 2.50 14.50
C LEU A 548 2.64 4.02 14.42
N ILE A 549 3.66 4.78 14.00
CA ILE A 549 3.55 6.23 13.81
C ILE A 549 2.57 6.55 12.67
N SER A 550 2.67 5.87 11.54
CA SER A 550 1.75 6.10 10.42
C SER A 550 0.31 5.80 10.79
N ARG A 551 0.06 4.71 11.53
CA ARG A 551 -1.28 4.38 12.02
C ARG A 551 -1.79 5.39 13.05
N GLY A 552 -0.98 5.71 14.07
CA GLY A 552 -1.37 6.62 15.14
C GLY A 552 -1.59 8.06 14.66
N GLY A 553 -0.88 8.47 13.61
CA GLY A 553 -0.99 9.79 12.98
C GLY A 553 -1.95 9.87 11.80
N GLY A 554 -2.63 8.77 11.41
CA GLY A 554 -3.51 8.74 10.25
C GLY A 554 -2.81 9.12 8.93
N ILE A 555 -1.51 8.82 8.80
CA ILE A 555 -0.71 9.24 7.64
C ILE A 555 -1.09 8.40 6.42
N GLN A 556 -1.54 9.06 5.35
CA GLN A 556 -1.87 8.44 4.07
C GLN A 556 -1.04 9.07 2.93
N PRO A 557 -0.27 8.27 2.16
CA PRO A 557 -0.07 6.82 2.30
C PRO A 557 0.79 6.46 3.54
N PRO A 558 0.62 5.24 4.11
CA PRO A 558 1.36 4.84 5.32
C PRO A 558 2.86 4.75 5.03
N VAL A 559 3.71 5.37 5.84
CA VAL A 559 5.17 5.30 5.65
C VAL A 559 5.66 3.95 6.15
N ILE A 560 6.27 3.15 5.26
CA ILE A 560 6.75 1.80 5.59
C ILE A 560 8.23 1.68 5.22
N VAL A 561 9.01 1.06 6.11
CA VAL A 561 10.39 0.70 5.85
C VAL A 561 10.44 -0.80 5.56
N GLY A 562 10.64 -1.15 4.28
CA GLY A 562 10.57 -2.53 3.79
C GLY A 562 11.91 -3.25 3.64
N VAL A 563 13.04 -2.56 3.71
CA VAL A 563 14.36 -3.21 3.63
C VAL A 563 14.70 -3.84 4.98
N VAL A 564 14.70 -5.17 5.05
CA VAL A 564 14.99 -5.95 6.27
C VAL A 564 16.35 -6.68 6.17
N ILE A 565 16.93 -6.75 4.96
CA ILE A 565 18.19 -7.46 4.69
C ILE A 565 19.32 -6.45 4.43
N ALA A 566 20.46 -6.65 5.08
CA ALA A 566 21.72 -6.01 4.69
C ALA A 566 22.72 -7.07 4.20
N ALA A 567 23.39 -6.77 3.07
CA ALA A 567 24.54 -7.56 2.65
C ALA A 567 25.75 -7.22 3.53
N SER A 568 26.39 -8.24 4.10
CA SER A 568 27.65 -8.09 4.84
C SER A 568 28.80 -8.69 4.02
N PHE A 569 29.89 -7.94 3.88
CA PHE A 569 31.09 -8.36 3.15
C PHE A 569 32.16 -8.81 4.14
N MET A 570 32.82 -9.94 3.87
CA MET A 570 33.81 -10.54 4.78
C MET A 570 35.20 -9.92 4.64
N THR A 571 35.45 -9.13 3.60
CA THR A 571 36.74 -8.48 3.36
C THR A 571 36.73 -7.02 3.80
N ASP A 572 37.85 -6.55 4.36
CA ASP A 572 38.05 -5.14 4.71
C ASP A 572 38.15 -4.31 3.43
N LEU A 573 37.00 -3.76 3.01
CA LEU A 573 36.91 -2.90 1.85
C LEU A 573 37.40 -1.48 2.20
N GLY A 574 38.21 -0.89 1.30
CA GLY A 574 38.59 0.52 1.40
C GLY A 574 37.38 1.45 1.44
N ARG A 575 37.54 2.65 2.04
CA ARG A 575 36.43 3.62 2.24
C ARG A 575 35.64 3.90 0.94
N ARG A 576 36.36 4.07 -0.17
CA ARG A 576 35.77 4.31 -1.50
C ARG A 576 34.87 3.16 -1.97
N SER A 577 35.35 1.92 -1.89
CA SER A 577 34.57 0.75 -2.32
C SER A 577 33.31 0.55 -1.47
N ARG A 578 33.41 0.77 -0.15
CA ARG A 578 32.24 0.75 0.75
C ARG A 578 31.22 1.82 0.42
N GLY A 579 31.69 3.05 0.18
CA GLY A 579 30.82 4.17 -0.23
C GLY A 579 30.12 3.90 -1.56
N MET A 580 30.83 3.35 -2.56
CA MET A 580 30.25 3.00 -3.86
C MET A 580 29.19 1.89 -3.75
N ILE A 581 29.46 0.82 -3.00
CA ILE A 581 28.47 -0.26 -2.82
C ILE A 581 27.22 0.27 -2.10
N ALA A 582 27.41 1.07 -1.04
CA ALA A 582 26.32 1.69 -0.30
C ALA A 582 25.46 2.61 -1.19
N MET A 583 26.11 3.39 -2.07
CA MET A 583 25.42 4.23 -3.04
C MET A 583 24.61 3.40 -4.03
N ILE A 584 25.18 2.32 -4.58
CA ILE A 584 24.48 1.44 -5.52
C ILE A 584 23.26 0.82 -4.88
N GLN A 585 23.38 0.32 -3.64
CA GLN A 585 22.24 -0.23 -2.91
C GLN A 585 21.11 0.79 -2.77
N LEU A 586 21.45 2.04 -2.40
CA LEU A 586 20.49 3.13 -2.25
C LEU A 586 19.83 3.49 -3.59
N VAL A 587 20.62 3.64 -4.65
CA VAL A 587 20.12 3.96 -6.00
C VAL A 587 19.23 2.85 -6.54
N VAL A 588 19.62 1.58 -6.44
CA VAL A 588 18.80 0.43 -6.87
C VAL A 588 17.47 0.40 -6.12
N THR A 589 17.50 0.65 -4.82
CA THR A 589 16.29 0.71 -3.99
C THR A 589 15.37 1.84 -4.45
N MET A 590 15.90 3.03 -4.70
CA MET A 590 15.10 4.16 -5.21
C MET A 590 14.55 3.91 -6.61
N LEU A 591 15.33 3.33 -7.52
CA LEU A 591 14.89 3.00 -8.87
C LEU A 591 13.76 1.96 -8.88
N LEU A 592 13.79 0.98 -7.97
CA LEU A 592 12.67 0.05 -7.80
C LEU A 592 11.39 0.78 -7.36
N GLY A 593 11.52 1.73 -6.43
CA GLY A 593 10.38 2.54 -5.98
C GLY A 593 9.78 3.42 -7.07
N VAL A 594 10.63 4.10 -7.84
CA VAL A 594 10.20 4.94 -8.98
C VAL A 594 9.61 4.09 -10.11
N GLY A 595 10.20 2.93 -10.42
CA GLY A 595 9.65 2.01 -11.41
C GLY A 595 8.27 1.48 -11.01
N ALA A 596 8.09 1.13 -9.72
CA ALA A 596 6.80 0.72 -9.19
C ALA A 596 5.76 1.85 -9.23
N TRP A 597 6.18 3.09 -8.95
CA TRP A 597 5.32 4.28 -9.05
C TRP A 597 4.81 4.53 -10.47
N ILE A 598 5.70 4.45 -11.46
CA ILE A 598 5.35 4.59 -12.89
C ILE A 598 4.38 3.47 -13.29
N ALA A 599 4.69 2.21 -12.95
CA ALA A 599 3.83 1.08 -13.28
C ALA A 599 2.45 1.19 -12.62
N HIS A 600 2.39 1.62 -11.35
CA HIS A 600 1.12 1.87 -10.65
C HIS A 600 0.31 2.97 -11.34
N SER A 601 0.97 4.06 -11.76
CA SER A 601 0.32 5.17 -12.48
C SER A 601 -0.25 4.75 -13.84
N VAL A 602 0.44 3.84 -14.54
CA VAL A 602 -0.01 3.31 -15.84
C VAL A 602 -1.18 2.34 -15.68
N LEU A 603 -1.22 1.57 -14.59
CA LEU A 603 -2.28 0.59 -14.35
C LEU A 603 -3.65 1.26 -14.13
N GLY A 604 -3.68 2.42 -13.47
CA GLY A 604 -4.91 3.20 -13.27
C GLY A 604 -5.96 2.50 -12.40
N ALA A 605 -7.24 2.76 -12.68
CA ALA A 605 -8.35 2.15 -11.96
C ALA A 605 -8.40 0.64 -12.22
N ALA A 606 -8.25 -0.15 -11.15
CA ALA A 606 -8.24 -1.61 -11.20
C ALA A 606 -9.52 -2.18 -10.58
N ALA A 607 -10.08 -3.22 -11.20
CA ALA A 607 -11.23 -3.96 -10.68
C ALA A 607 -10.96 -5.47 -10.70
N GLY A 608 -11.52 -6.18 -9.72
CA GLY A 608 -11.32 -7.62 -9.58
C GLY A 608 -9.99 -8.01 -8.91
N PHE A 609 -9.88 -9.28 -8.53
CA PHE A 609 -8.82 -9.74 -7.64
C PHE A 609 -7.39 -9.52 -8.16
N ILE A 610 -7.09 -9.96 -9.39
CA ILE A 610 -5.72 -9.91 -9.93
C ILE A 610 -5.24 -8.48 -10.20
N PRO A 611 -6.01 -7.61 -10.88
CA PRO A 611 -5.60 -6.22 -11.10
C PRO A 611 -5.44 -5.45 -9.78
N LEU A 612 -6.31 -5.69 -8.79
CA LEU A 612 -6.18 -5.08 -7.46
C LEU A 612 -4.95 -5.59 -6.71
N LEU A 613 -4.70 -6.90 -6.72
CA LEU A 613 -3.50 -7.48 -6.11
C LEU A 613 -2.22 -6.89 -6.72
N LEU A 614 -2.19 -6.71 -8.05
CA LEU A 614 -1.07 -6.09 -8.74
C LEU A 614 -0.92 -4.61 -8.37
N SER A 615 -2.03 -3.86 -8.36
CA SER A 615 -2.06 -2.45 -8.00
C SER A 615 -1.54 -2.22 -6.57
N GLU A 616 -2.05 -2.99 -5.62
CA GLU A 616 -1.65 -2.96 -4.20
C GLU A 616 -0.18 -3.37 -4.02
N ALA A 617 0.31 -4.36 -4.78
CA ALA A 617 1.71 -4.79 -4.71
C ALA A 617 2.66 -3.71 -5.26
N LEU A 618 2.28 -3.03 -6.35
CA LEU A 618 3.06 -1.92 -6.90
C LEU A 618 3.07 -0.70 -5.96
N ALA A 619 1.92 -0.35 -5.38
CA ALA A 619 1.83 0.69 -4.36
C ALA A 619 2.71 0.35 -3.13
N ALA A 620 2.62 -0.89 -2.64
CA ALA A 620 3.43 -1.36 -1.52
C ALA A 620 4.92 -1.33 -1.83
N LEU A 621 5.32 -1.76 -3.03
CA LEU A 621 6.72 -1.73 -3.47
C LEU A 621 7.23 -0.28 -3.57
N CYS A 622 6.43 0.62 -4.14
CA CYS A 622 6.74 2.03 -4.25
C CYS A 622 7.00 2.64 -2.87
N ILE A 623 6.02 2.57 -1.97
CA ILE A 623 6.10 3.18 -0.64
C ILE A 623 7.26 2.58 0.17
N ALA A 624 7.37 1.24 0.18
CA ALA A 624 8.40 0.55 0.96
C ALA A 624 9.80 0.85 0.44
N ALA A 625 10.00 0.95 -0.88
CA ALA A 625 11.29 1.25 -1.48
C ALA A 625 11.71 2.71 -1.25
N ILE A 626 10.82 3.67 -1.51
CA ILE A 626 11.09 5.11 -1.32
C ILE A 626 11.33 5.42 0.17
N GLY A 627 10.46 4.91 1.06
CA GLY A 627 10.62 5.05 2.50
C GLY A 627 11.94 4.43 3.01
N SER A 628 12.29 3.24 2.52
CA SER A 628 13.57 2.63 2.85
C SER A 628 14.77 3.43 2.33
N GLY A 629 14.67 4.02 1.13
CA GLY A 629 15.74 4.86 0.58
C GLY A 629 16.08 6.05 1.47
N VAL A 630 15.06 6.77 1.97
CA VAL A 630 15.24 7.89 2.90
C VAL A 630 15.93 7.45 4.20
N VAL A 631 15.53 6.31 4.76
CA VAL A 631 16.14 5.76 5.98
C VAL A 631 17.58 5.31 5.73
N LEU A 632 17.84 4.62 4.61
CA LEU A 632 19.18 4.15 4.24
C LEU A 632 20.13 5.33 3.93
N ALA A 633 19.61 6.49 3.55
CA ALA A 633 20.38 7.71 3.35
C ALA A 633 20.85 8.35 4.67
N LEU A 634 20.30 7.98 5.85
CA LEU A 634 20.72 8.56 7.12
C LEU A 634 22.21 8.30 7.41
N PRO A 635 23.01 9.33 7.76
CA PRO A 635 24.46 9.22 7.90
C PRO A 635 24.89 8.69 9.28
N VAL A 636 24.26 7.62 9.76
CA VAL A 636 24.39 7.13 11.15
C VAL A 636 24.67 5.63 11.26
N SER A 637 25.14 5.20 12.44
CA SER A 637 25.35 3.79 12.79
C SER A 637 26.17 2.98 11.75
N ARG A 638 25.63 1.86 11.25
CA ARG A 638 26.17 1.00 10.18
C ARG A 638 25.34 1.11 8.89
N MET A 639 24.60 2.21 8.70
CA MET A 639 23.73 2.40 7.54
C MET A 639 24.54 2.80 6.29
N PRO A 640 24.04 2.51 5.07
CA PRO A 640 24.69 2.89 3.81
C PRO A 640 25.04 4.38 3.73
N GLY A 641 24.14 5.27 4.16
CA GLY A 641 24.33 6.73 4.14
C GLY A 641 25.60 7.17 4.84
N ARG A 642 26.00 6.49 5.93
CA ARG A 642 27.25 6.77 6.62
C ARG A 642 28.47 6.46 5.75
N HIS A 643 28.47 5.33 5.05
CA HIS A 643 29.58 4.93 4.18
C HIS A 643 29.71 5.85 2.97
N ILE A 644 28.58 6.33 2.43
CA ILE A 644 28.57 7.32 1.36
C ILE A 644 29.17 8.63 1.88
N PHE A 645 28.75 9.10 3.06
CA PHE A 645 29.28 10.33 3.63
C PHE A 645 30.78 10.25 3.92
N GLU A 646 31.27 9.15 4.50
CA GLU A 646 32.69 8.96 4.81
C GLU A 646 33.56 8.88 3.54
N TRP A 647 32.97 8.50 2.39
CA TRP A 647 33.63 8.52 1.10
C TRP A 647 33.57 9.90 0.43
N SER A 648 32.39 10.52 0.37
CA SER A 648 32.16 11.85 -0.20
C SER A 648 30.92 12.50 0.42
N PRO A 649 31.08 13.55 1.26
CA PRO A 649 29.96 14.30 1.83
C PRO A 649 29.05 14.92 0.77
N VAL A 650 29.63 15.42 -0.33
CA VAL A 650 28.88 16.00 -1.46
C VAL A 650 28.00 14.95 -2.13
N ALA A 651 28.55 13.75 -2.36
CA ALA A 651 27.78 12.65 -2.94
C ALA A 651 26.66 12.19 -1.99
N TRP A 652 26.90 12.22 -0.68
CA TRP A 652 25.86 11.95 0.31
C TRP A 652 24.73 12.99 0.26
N VAL A 653 25.06 14.29 0.25
CA VAL A 653 24.04 15.35 0.16
C VAL A 653 23.20 15.18 -1.09
N ALA A 654 23.84 14.96 -2.25
CA ALA A 654 23.12 14.78 -3.51
C ALA A 654 22.13 13.61 -3.45
N VAL A 655 22.56 12.43 -3.00
CA VAL A 655 21.69 11.24 -2.97
C VAL A 655 20.62 11.36 -1.88
N ALA A 656 20.95 11.93 -0.71
CA ALA A 656 19.99 12.16 0.36
C ALA A 656 18.90 13.16 -0.06
N LEU A 657 19.30 14.25 -0.73
CA LEU A 657 18.37 15.27 -1.23
C LEU A 657 17.43 14.66 -2.27
N VAL A 658 17.96 13.96 -3.27
CA VAL A 658 17.14 13.30 -4.31
C VAL A 658 16.18 12.28 -3.70
N SER A 659 16.65 11.46 -2.76
CA SER A 659 15.81 10.44 -2.12
C SER A 659 14.66 11.07 -1.33
N ALA A 660 14.97 12.11 -0.55
CA ALA A 660 13.97 12.80 0.26
C ALA A 660 13.04 13.69 -0.58
N THR A 661 13.51 14.27 -1.68
CA THR A 661 12.68 14.99 -2.64
C THR A 661 11.68 14.06 -3.31
N LEU A 662 12.12 12.90 -3.80
CA LEU A 662 11.21 11.89 -4.37
C LEU A 662 10.19 11.41 -3.34
N ALA A 663 10.60 11.18 -2.09
CA ALA A 663 9.67 10.88 -1.01
C ALA A 663 8.68 12.02 -0.76
N GLY A 664 9.13 13.28 -0.81
CA GLY A 664 8.28 14.46 -0.69
C GLY A 664 7.24 14.52 -1.81
N VAL A 665 7.62 14.27 -3.06
CA VAL A 665 6.68 14.27 -4.20
C VAL A 665 5.67 13.12 -4.10
N ILE A 666 6.15 11.90 -3.84
CA ILE A 666 5.33 10.68 -3.96
C ILE A 666 4.50 10.41 -2.69
N ILE A 667 5.05 10.71 -1.51
CA ILE A 667 4.39 10.41 -0.23
C ILE A 667 3.77 11.67 0.35
N ALA A 668 4.51 12.79 0.40
CA ALA A 668 4.02 14.02 1.02
C ALA A 668 3.21 14.91 0.07
N GLY A 669 3.27 14.67 -1.25
CA GLY A 669 2.47 15.36 -2.26
C GLY A 669 1.04 14.83 -2.38
N ALA A 670 0.69 13.80 -1.61
CA ALA A 670 -0.68 13.34 -1.47
C ALA A 670 -1.54 14.42 -0.80
N ALA A 671 -2.74 14.69 -1.32
CA ALA A 671 -3.62 15.76 -0.84
C ALA A 671 -3.97 15.66 0.67
N ALA A 672 -3.92 14.44 1.23
CA ALA A 672 -4.23 14.16 2.64
C ALA A 672 -2.99 14.15 3.56
N PHE A 673 -1.79 14.45 3.08
CA PHE A 673 -0.58 14.35 3.90
C PHE A 673 -0.50 15.48 4.95
N PRO A 674 -0.30 15.18 6.25
CA PRO A 674 -0.36 16.18 7.32
C PRO A 674 0.94 17.00 7.41
N VAL A 675 1.13 17.95 6.48
CA VAL A 675 2.34 18.82 6.40
C VAL A 675 2.63 19.57 7.71
N PRO A 676 1.66 20.23 8.38
CA PRO A 676 1.96 20.98 9.60
C PRO A 676 2.45 20.08 10.75
N LEU A 677 1.83 18.90 10.91
CA LEU A 677 2.21 17.92 11.93
C LEU A 677 3.62 17.40 11.69
N THR A 678 3.93 17.02 10.44
CA THR A 678 5.25 16.47 10.09
C THR A 678 6.37 17.51 10.21
N ALA A 679 6.10 18.77 9.84
CA ALA A 679 7.01 19.88 10.07
C ALA A 679 7.24 20.12 11.58
N GLY A 680 6.17 20.15 12.38
CA GLY A 680 6.25 20.30 13.84
C GLY A 680 7.05 19.19 14.52
N LEU A 681 6.81 17.92 14.15
CA LEU A 681 7.57 16.78 14.65
C LEU A 681 9.05 16.84 14.26
N SER A 682 9.35 17.26 13.04
CA SER A 682 10.73 17.40 12.55
C SER A 682 11.49 18.50 13.30
N LEU A 683 10.83 19.63 13.57
CA LEU A 683 11.39 20.73 14.37
C LEU A 683 11.63 20.32 15.83
N ALA A 684 10.65 19.64 16.46
CA ALA A 684 10.79 19.13 17.82
C ALA A 684 11.95 18.12 17.93
N PHE A 685 12.06 17.23 16.95
CA PHE A 685 13.17 16.27 16.86
C PHE A 685 14.53 16.97 16.70
N ALA A 686 14.62 17.96 15.80
CA ALA A 686 15.82 18.76 15.61
C ALA A 686 16.24 19.48 16.90
N ALA A 687 15.29 20.15 17.57
CA ALA A 687 15.52 20.86 18.82
C ALA A 687 16.01 19.90 19.92
N THR A 688 15.41 18.72 20.02
CA THR A 688 15.83 17.69 21.00
C THR A 688 17.24 17.19 20.72
N CYS A 689 17.57 16.88 19.46
CA CYS A 689 18.90 16.43 19.08
C CYS A 689 19.97 17.51 19.32
N LEU A 690 19.68 18.77 18.95
CA LEU A 690 20.59 19.89 19.13
C LEU A 690 20.75 20.26 20.61
N GLY A 691 19.67 20.22 21.39
CA GLY A 691 19.71 20.43 22.84
C GLY A 691 20.53 19.38 23.56
N LEU A 692 20.34 18.10 23.24
CA LEU A 692 21.15 17.01 23.80
C LEU A 692 22.62 17.11 23.35
N TRP A 693 22.86 17.47 22.09
CA TRP A 693 24.22 17.71 21.59
C TRP A 693 24.89 18.87 22.33
N ALA A 694 24.20 19.99 22.50
CA ALA A 694 24.68 21.17 23.22
C ALA A 694 24.96 20.83 24.69
N TRP A 695 24.05 20.11 25.36
CA TRP A 695 24.25 19.61 26.71
C TRP A 695 25.51 18.75 26.84
N ILE A 696 25.69 17.77 25.94
CA ILE A 696 26.87 16.89 25.95
C ILE A 696 28.15 17.71 25.72
N ARG A 697 28.10 18.75 24.88
CA ARG A 697 29.26 19.59 24.53
C ARG A 697 29.60 20.65 25.56
N LEU A 698 28.61 21.22 26.24
CA LEU A 698 28.75 22.43 27.06
C LEU A 698 28.74 22.12 28.57
N SER A 699 27.99 21.11 29.02
CA SER A 699 27.71 20.88 30.44
C SER A 699 28.67 19.91 31.14
N GLU A 700 29.48 19.14 30.40
CA GLU A 700 30.42 18.18 30.96
C GLU A 700 31.87 18.52 30.57
N PRO A 701 32.65 19.17 31.45
CA PRO A 701 34.08 19.30 31.28
C PRO A 701 34.69 17.90 31.20
N SER A 702 35.60 17.70 30.25
CA SER A 702 36.46 16.52 30.20
C SER A 702 37.01 16.23 31.59
N PHE A 703 36.71 15.06 32.16
CA PHE A 703 37.54 14.49 33.24
C PHE A 703 38.95 14.38 32.67
N ALA A 704 39.77 15.41 32.90
CA ALA A 704 41.18 15.36 32.61
C ALA A 704 41.74 14.16 33.38
N PRO A 705 42.52 13.27 32.76
CA PRO A 705 43.28 12.31 33.54
C PRO A 705 44.17 13.13 34.47
N THR A 706 43.98 12.96 35.78
CA THR A 706 44.90 13.46 36.79
C THR A 706 46.32 13.11 36.34
N PRO A 707 47.23 14.08 36.21
CA PRO A 707 48.62 13.75 35.94
C PRO A 707 49.08 12.84 37.07
N ALA A 708 49.49 11.62 36.72
CA ALA A 708 50.06 10.68 37.66
C ALA A 708 51.17 11.43 38.42
N ALA A 709 50.95 11.57 39.73
CA ALA A 709 51.92 12.15 40.62
C ALA A 709 53.21 11.32 40.51
N ALA A 710 54.26 11.93 39.99
CA ALA A 710 55.59 11.48 40.28
C ALA A 710 55.80 11.57 41.79
N ARG A 711 55.83 10.42 42.48
CA ARG A 711 56.60 10.15 43.72
C ARG A 711 56.44 8.68 44.14
N ARG A 712 57.56 7.95 44.09
CA ARG A 712 58.10 6.93 45.03
C ARG A 712 57.09 5.92 45.61
N ASN A 713 57.20 4.60 45.42
CA ASN A 713 58.37 3.72 45.55
C ASN A 713 58.37 2.59 44.52
#